data_AF-A0A5C8G4P5-F1
#
_entry.id   AF-A0A5C8G4P5-F1
#
_cell.length_a   1.000
_cell.length_b   1.000
_cell.length_c   1.000
_cell.angle_alpha   90.00
_cell.angle_beta   90.00
_cell.angle_gamma   90.00
#
_symmetry.space_group_name_H-M   'P 1'
#
loop_
_entity.id
_entity.type
_entity.pdbx_description
1 polymer ?
#
loop_
_entity_poly.entity_id
_entity_poly.type
_entity_poly.pdbx_seq_one_letter_code
_entity_poly.pdbx_strand_id
1 'polypeptide(L)'
;MSKDFFRFDKEYSREEWTKYLGDNFKYEYGSIPNQNSIIEKYIDCLDDSNNRAIVWLGNLNVDEDIGVYEIRIKNTKTGSRVKISKICTDIIKSGGKNSFGKGIFFILYSNENEKAYRISYVKYDKKVNENFEVKKDLSDPKRFTYLLGEGAKVKTAQSRLNKEAFSSVKKIEEAFSVEPVNKEFYKGIKISFDKIYKNVLKNFENETSASDCLLSAKEFSLRFLGRALFCWFLREKDLIPKEIFDFINIDETKTKDNYYKEVLEELFFNILNVKMEERKIESKIINKYEKQIPFLNGGLFLKKEEDYKVKTIDNEIIKELFEFFEKYNFTVDESAPFDIEISIDPEMLGRIFENLLAEINPESSASARKETGSFYTPREIVDYMVCESIKLYLYKKTQNVKSDKIDNIFSVNEEADFSNEERNEILNAIHEMKILDIACGSGAFPMGILNRVFNIIDKLDSNHEFYKEFLLKNIKGQAREEFKKLYQANKFNYAYKLDMLQRMIHGVDIQPIAIEISRLRAFLSLIVDEEKESGHENLGIKALPNLEFNFISANSLISLEHKEKEQKELKDGTTEGFIKSMRNIAEEYFNADSLDKKKEIKHKFDSLQARIINENDFLTSDDKKKFLSWNPFENKSTDFFDSEIQFGTKFFDIVIGNPPYGAKISAEDKKYFKENYKYANQGSLDTYKIFIEKGFNLLDKNGNLNFIVPMSVTSGKSNIALHKMILDNCKMIRVSSYNDRPSQVFNNAHQKISIIGFLRTDTKCKELLTTKINRRYSSQSIDSVIKNLNFVNSLDFVQPEAFCKIGLPIEKSIMQKLYSQKQTLKDLMGGKQKVYYRNTGDIYYDLYTSYSTTKSTTQNSFKVINSKSIVALMSSTLFWWFRIAYTEGRHSYMHQFERFPIPNFSKEIINKLEKLGKEYETDIEKNHDYSNGVKTYKIRKSKHIIDKIDRLICPLYGLTEEEMEFIIGYELEFRV
;
A
#
# COMPACT_ATOMS: atom_id res chain seq x y z
N MET A 1 23.82 -10.17 -45.19
CA MET A 1 22.75 -10.89 -44.47
C MET A 1 22.33 -10.03 -43.29
N SER A 2 21.26 -9.26 -43.44
CA SER A 2 20.71 -8.43 -42.37
C SER A 2 20.22 -9.33 -41.24
N LYS A 3 20.60 -9.04 -40.00
CA LYS A 3 19.93 -9.62 -38.83
C LYS A 3 18.51 -9.03 -38.80
N ASP A 4 17.51 -9.80 -39.20
CA ASP A 4 16.10 -9.41 -39.05
C ASP A 4 15.80 -9.22 -37.57
N PHE A 5 15.81 -7.96 -37.15
CA PHE A 5 15.37 -7.54 -35.83
C PHE A 5 13.84 -7.50 -35.83
N PHE A 6 13.19 -8.23 -34.93
CA PHE A 6 11.75 -8.16 -34.76
C PHE A 6 11.34 -6.74 -34.35
N ARG A 7 10.38 -6.17 -35.07
CA ARG A 7 9.96 -4.77 -34.93
C ARG A 7 8.61 -4.70 -34.24
N PHE A 8 8.63 -4.30 -32.97
CA PHE A 8 7.42 -4.18 -32.15
C PHE A 8 6.54 -2.97 -32.51
N ASP A 9 7.07 -2.01 -33.27
CA ASP A 9 6.40 -0.78 -33.71
C ASP A 9 5.59 -0.95 -35.02
N LYS A 10 5.52 -2.18 -35.54
CA LYS A 10 4.69 -2.55 -36.69
C LYS A 10 3.36 -3.15 -36.24
N GLU A 11 2.36 -3.04 -37.11
CA GLU A 11 1.06 -3.70 -36.95
C GLU A 11 1.21 -5.20 -36.66
N TYR A 12 0.23 -5.77 -35.95
CA TYR A 12 0.24 -7.18 -35.60
C TYR A 12 0.27 -8.08 -36.84
N SER A 13 1.31 -8.90 -36.94
CA SER A 13 1.38 -10.01 -37.89
C SER A 13 1.45 -11.33 -37.16
N ARG A 14 0.41 -12.15 -37.35
CA ARG A 14 0.35 -13.51 -36.79
C ARG A 14 1.56 -14.32 -37.21
N GLU A 15 1.95 -14.27 -38.48
CA GLU A 15 3.08 -15.04 -39.01
C GLU A 15 4.44 -14.60 -38.43
N GLU A 16 4.64 -13.30 -38.22
CA GLU A 16 5.88 -12.81 -37.62
C GLU A 16 5.96 -13.21 -36.15
N TRP A 17 4.85 -13.12 -35.40
CA TRP A 17 4.80 -13.51 -33.99
C TRP A 17 4.97 -15.00 -33.76
N THR A 18 4.34 -15.85 -34.58
CA THR A 18 4.52 -17.31 -34.46
C THR A 18 5.97 -17.73 -34.72
N LYS A 19 6.66 -17.07 -35.67
CA LYS A 19 8.11 -17.24 -35.87
C LYS A 19 8.93 -16.70 -34.68
N TYR A 20 8.51 -15.58 -34.09
CA TYR A 20 9.24 -14.93 -32.99
C TYR A 20 9.17 -15.68 -31.67
N LEU A 21 8.04 -16.35 -31.38
CA LEU A 21 7.88 -17.22 -30.21
C LEU A 21 8.85 -18.43 -30.24
N GLY A 22 9.43 -18.72 -31.41
CA GLY A 22 10.52 -19.69 -31.58
C GLY A 22 10.09 -21.15 -31.53
N ASP A 23 11.08 -22.05 -31.46
CA ASP A 23 10.89 -23.50 -31.60
C ASP A 23 10.01 -24.13 -30.51
N ASN A 24 9.84 -23.45 -29.37
CA ASN A 24 9.00 -23.92 -28.28
C ASN A 24 7.50 -23.78 -28.58
N PHE A 25 7.13 -22.99 -29.58
CA PHE A 25 5.74 -22.75 -29.94
C PHE A 25 5.23 -23.80 -30.94
N LYS A 26 4.24 -24.59 -30.52
CA LYS A 26 3.51 -25.52 -31.38
C LYS A 26 2.24 -24.84 -31.89
N TYR A 27 2.24 -24.56 -33.19
CA TYR A 27 1.09 -23.99 -33.88
C TYR A 27 0.04 -25.08 -34.17
N GLU A 28 -1.16 -24.93 -33.60
CA GLU A 28 -2.25 -25.89 -33.76
C GLU A 28 -3.55 -25.25 -34.27
N TYR A 29 -3.70 -23.94 -34.13
CA TYR A 29 -4.79 -23.08 -34.67
C TYR A 29 -6.24 -23.62 -34.56
N GLY A 30 -7.08 -22.99 -33.72
CA GLY A 30 -8.49 -23.36 -33.63
C GLY A 30 -9.36 -22.49 -32.72
N SER A 31 -10.54 -23.00 -32.39
CA SER A 31 -11.49 -22.43 -31.41
C SER A 31 -11.24 -22.98 -30.00
N ILE A 32 -11.64 -22.24 -28.98
CA ILE A 32 -11.59 -22.70 -27.58
C ILE A 32 -12.90 -23.37 -27.14
N PRO A 33 -12.88 -24.24 -26.11
CA PRO A 33 -14.13 -24.74 -25.51
C PRO A 33 -14.96 -23.57 -24.95
N ASN A 34 -16.29 -23.67 -25.01
CA ASN A 34 -17.22 -22.63 -24.54
C ASN A 34 -17.07 -21.25 -25.20
N GLN A 35 -16.37 -21.16 -26.34
CA GLN A 35 -16.16 -19.90 -27.07
C GLN A 35 -17.46 -19.12 -27.29
N ASN A 36 -18.52 -19.77 -27.78
CA ASN A 36 -19.79 -19.12 -28.05
C ASN A 36 -20.43 -18.51 -26.80
N SER A 37 -20.34 -19.20 -25.65
CA SER A 37 -20.85 -18.69 -24.37
C SER A 37 -20.08 -17.44 -23.90
N ILE A 38 -18.75 -17.42 -24.10
CA ILE A 38 -17.92 -16.25 -23.78
C ILE A 38 -18.28 -15.09 -24.72
N ILE A 39 -18.46 -15.36 -26.02
CA ILE A 39 -18.84 -14.34 -27.00
C ILE A 39 -20.21 -13.75 -26.67
N GLU A 40 -21.21 -14.58 -26.36
CA GLU A 40 -22.55 -14.14 -25.95
C GLU A 40 -22.49 -13.27 -24.69
N LYS A 41 -21.70 -13.67 -23.68
CA LYS A 41 -21.54 -12.93 -22.43
C LYS A 41 -20.91 -11.54 -22.63
N TYR A 42 -20.01 -11.38 -23.60
CA TYR A 42 -19.28 -10.14 -23.85
C TYR A 42 -19.56 -9.57 -25.25
N ILE A 43 -20.78 -9.76 -25.76
CA ILE A 43 -21.16 -9.39 -27.13
C ILE A 43 -21.06 -7.88 -27.38
N ASP A 44 -21.20 -7.06 -26.33
CA ASP A 44 -21.01 -5.61 -26.36
C ASP A 44 -19.54 -5.22 -26.59
N CYS A 45 -18.60 -6.10 -26.28
CA CYS A 45 -17.16 -5.84 -26.32
C CYS A 45 -16.43 -6.58 -27.45
N LEU A 46 -16.82 -7.80 -27.77
CA LEU A 46 -16.13 -8.63 -28.76
C LEU A 46 -16.62 -8.34 -30.17
N ASP A 47 -15.69 -8.25 -31.11
CA ASP A 47 -16.01 -8.16 -32.54
C ASP A 47 -16.09 -9.56 -33.15
N ASP A 48 -17.31 -10.06 -33.22
CA ASP A 48 -17.60 -11.37 -33.79
C ASP A 48 -18.18 -11.33 -35.21
N SER A 49 -17.95 -10.23 -35.94
CA SER A 49 -18.44 -10.04 -37.32
C SER A 49 -18.10 -11.21 -38.27
N ASN A 50 -17.11 -12.05 -37.93
CA ASN A 50 -16.67 -13.20 -38.70
C ASN A 50 -16.58 -14.53 -37.90
N ASN A 51 -17.28 -14.70 -36.78
CA ASN A 51 -17.15 -15.89 -35.90
C ASN A 51 -15.70 -16.19 -35.45
N ARG A 52 -14.88 -15.14 -35.32
CA ARG A 52 -13.43 -15.22 -35.03
C ARG A 52 -13.01 -14.20 -33.98
N ALA A 53 -13.93 -13.78 -33.11
CA ALA A 53 -13.63 -12.87 -32.02
C ALA A 53 -12.53 -13.41 -31.09
N ILE A 54 -12.45 -14.73 -30.92
CA ILE A 54 -11.44 -15.42 -30.11
C ILE A 54 -10.83 -16.54 -30.96
N VAL A 55 -9.51 -16.60 -30.99
CA VAL A 55 -8.76 -17.61 -31.75
C VAL A 55 -7.63 -18.14 -30.89
N TRP A 56 -7.51 -19.45 -30.76
CA TRP A 56 -6.36 -20.09 -30.15
C TRP A 56 -5.31 -20.39 -31.23
N LEU A 57 -4.09 -19.89 -31.04
CA LEU A 57 -3.01 -20.03 -32.02
C LEU A 57 -2.17 -21.30 -31.80
N GLY A 58 -2.16 -21.83 -30.58
CA GLY A 58 -1.34 -22.98 -30.20
C GLY A 58 -0.78 -22.86 -28.78
N ASN A 59 0.18 -23.72 -28.45
CA ASN A 59 0.81 -23.76 -27.12
C ASN A 59 2.31 -23.46 -27.20
N LEU A 60 2.77 -22.60 -26.31
CA LEU A 60 4.19 -22.43 -26.02
C LEU A 60 4.60 -23.50 -24.99
N ASN A 61 5.35 -24.52 -25.42
CA ASN A 61 5.78 -25.64 -24.59
C ASN A 61 7.17 -25.31 -24.02
N VAL A 62 7.19 -24.75 -22.81
CA VAL A 62 8.43 -24.50 -22.08
C VAL A 62 8.53 -25.48 -20.91
N ASP A 63 8.85 -25.01 -19.71
CA ASP A 63 8.77 -25.76 -18.46
C ASP A 63 7.32 -26.04 -18.00
N GLU A 64 6.37 -25.22 -18.44
CA GLU A 64 4.93 -25.48 -18.40
C GLU A 64 4.34 -25.06 -19.77
N ASP A 65 3.27 -25.71 -20.23
CA ASP A 65 2.60 -25.30 -21.46
C ASP A 65 1.81 -23.99 -21.22
N ILE A 66 1.90 -23.04 -22.15
CA ILE A 66 1.18 -21.76 -22.09
C ILE A 66 0.37 -21.59 -23.36
N GLY A 67 -0.96 -21.45 -23.22
CA GLY A 67 -1.83 -21.20 -24.37
C GLY A 67 -1.61 -19.80 -24.96
N VAL A 68 -1.57 -19.71 -26.29
CA VAL A 68 -1.44 -18.44 -27.00
C VAL A 68 -2.72 -18.14 -27.77
N TYR A 69 -3.30 -16.96 -27.54
CA TYR A 69 -4.61 -16.59 -28.05
C TYR A 69 -4.57 -15.23 -28.78
N GLU A 70 -5.47 -15.04 -29.74
CA GLU A 70 -5.79 -13.78 -30.39
C GLU A 70 -7.25 -13.43 -30.05
N ILE A 71 -7.49 -12.19 -29.61
CA ILE A 71 -8.83 -11.69 -29.25
C ILE A 71 -9.07 -10.40 -30.03
N ARG A 72 -10.24 -10.27 -30.65
CA ARG A 72 -10.69 -9.06 -31.37
C ARG A 72 -11.78 -8.33 -30.59
N ILE A 73 -11.57 -7.04 -30.38
CA ILE A 73 -12.40 -6.21 -29.50
C ILE A 73 -12.91 -5.00 -30.27
N LYS A 74 -14.21 -4.73 -30.11
CA LYS A 74 -14.86 -3.49 -30.52
C LYS A 74 -14.21 -2.34 -29.76
N ASN A 75 -13.51 -1.45 -30.46
CA ASN A 75 -12.76 -0.35 -29.85
C ASN A 75 -13.66 0.41 -28.86
N THR A 76 -13.42 0.21 -27.57
CA THR A 76 -14.15 0.80 -26.45
C THR A 76 -13.10 1.45 -25.56
N LYS A 77 -12.97 2.77 -25.70
CA LYS A 77 -12.10 3.59 -24.87
C LYS A 77 -12.48 3.40 -23.40
N THR A 78 -11.45 3.16 -22.58
CA THR A 78 -11.43 3.18 -21.10
C THR A 78 -12.29 2.17 -20.32
N GLY A 79 -13.49 1.78 -20.77
CA GLY A 79 -14.30 0.73 -20.13
C GLY A 79 -13.85 -0.72 -20.40
N SER A 80 -12.82 -0.91 -21.24
CA SER A 80 -12.45 -2.22 -21.77
C SER A 80 -11.40 -2.99 -20.97
N ARG A 81 -10.56 -2.37 -20.13
CA ARG A 81 -9.43 -3.07 -19.48
C ARG A 81 -9.86 -4.17 -18.51
N VAL A 82 -10.81 -3.85 -17.62
CA VAL A 82 -11.40 -4.83 -16.70
C VAL A 82 -12.15 -5.92 -17.48
N LYS A 83 -12.92 -5.54 -18.50
CA LYS A 83 -13.65 -6.50 -19.35
C LYS A 83 -12.70 -7.40 -20.14
N ILE A 84 -11.63 -6.87 -20.71
CA ILE A 84 -10.53 -7.62 -21.35
C ILE A 84 -9.93 -8.62 -20.37
N SER A 85 -9.61 -8.16 -19.16
CA SER A 85 -9.08 -9.03 -18.11
C SER A 85 -10.05 -10.17 -17.80
N LYS A 86 -11.36 -9.90 -17.73
CA LYS A 86 -12.42 -10.91 -17.56
C LYS A 86 -12.53 -11.87 -18.76
N ILE A 87 -12.43 -11.37 -19.99
CA ILE A 87 -12.44 -12.20 -21.20
C ILE A 87 -11.24 -13.16 -21.18
N CYS A 88 -10.02 -12.65 -21.00
CA CYS A 88 -8.82 -13.49 -20.91
C CYS A 88 -8.92 -14.53 -19.78
N THR A 89 -9.52 -14.12 -18.66
CA THR A 89 -9.80 -14.98 -17.50
C THR A 89 -10.73 -16.13 -17.83
N ASP A 90 -11.87 -15.84 -18.45
CA ASP A 90 -12.87 -16.83 -18.85
C ASP A 90 -12.31 -17.77 -19.92
N ILE A 91 -11.46 -17.26 -20.84
CA ILE A 91 -10.74 -18.07 -21.82
C ILE A 91 -9.82 -19.09 -21.12
N ILE A 92 -8.97 -18.66 -20.18
CA ILE A 92 -8.07 -19.59 -19.45
C ILE A 92 -8.88 -20.61 -18.65
N LYS A 93 -10.01 -20.21 -18.03
CA LYS A 93 -10.91 -21.12 -17.29
C LYS A 93 -11.59 -22.15 -18.19
N SER A 94 -11.90 -21.78 -19.43
CA SER A 94 -12.63 -22.63 -20.38
C SER A 94 -11.80 -23.75 -20.98
N GLY A 95 -10.46 -23.66 -20.96
CA GLY A 95 -9.61 -24.70 -21.51
C GLY A 95 -9.78 -26.04 -20.77
N GLY A 96 -9.85 -27.14 -21.53
CA GLY A 96 -10.00 -28.51 -21.00
C GLY A 96 -8.80 -29.00 -20.17
N LYS A 97 -8.52 -30.31 -20.14
CA LYS A 97 -7.41 -30.94 -19.35
C LYS A 97 -6.00 -30.34 -19.58
N ASN A 98 -5.84 -29.43 -20.55
CA ASN A 98 -4.64 -28.68 -20.89
C ASN A 98 -4.77 -27.16 -20.57
N SER A 99 -5.61 -26.73 -19.60
CA SER A 99 -5.62 -25.33 -19.13
C SER A 99 -4.62 -25.15 -17.98
N PHE A 100 -3.46 -24.60 -18.32
CA PHE A 100 -2.28 -24.51 -17.43
C PHE A 100 -2.33 -23.36 -16.42
N GLY A 101 -3.47 -22.69 -16.28
CA GLY A 101 -3.59 -21.50 -15.44
C GLY A 101 -2.79 -20.29 -15.94
N LYS A 102 -2.25 -20.32 -17.16
CA LYS A 102 -1.43 -19.27 -17.78
C LYS A 102 -1.75 -19.12 -19.28
N GLY A 103 -1.64 -17.91 -19.82
CA GLY A 103 -1.84 -17.65 -21.25
C GLY A 103 -1.17 -16.38 -21.74
N ILE A 104 -0.80 -16.36 -23.02
CA ILE A 104 -0.36 -15.16 -23.76
C ILE A 104 -1.50 -14.76 -24.69
N PHE A 105 -1.87 -13.49 -24.68
CA PHE A 105 -2.99 -12.94 -25.42
C PHE A 105 -2.54 -11.79 -26.31
N PHE A 106 -2.86 -11.87 -27.59
CA PHE A 106 -2.79 -10.76 -28.53
C PHE A 106 -4.18 -10.13 -28.61
N ILE A 107 -4.32 -8.91 -28.12
CA ILE A 107 -5.58 -8.17 -28.12
C ILE A 107 -5.52 -7.17 -29.28
N LEU A 108 -6.42 -7.37 -30.23
CA LEU A 108 -6.54 -6.60 -31.47
C LEU A 108 -7.82 -5.77 -31.41
N TYR A 109 -7.74 -4.55 -31.91
CA TYR A 109 -8.87 -3.63 -31.94
C TYR A 109 -9.48 -3.60 -33.34
N SER A 110 -10.81 -3.61 -33.43
CA SER A 110 -11.53 -3.69 -34.71
C SER A 110 -11.62 -2.39 -35.49
N ASN A 111 -11.14 -1.28 -34.91
CA ASN A 111 -11.12 0.00 -35.59
C ASN A 111 -9.97 -0.01 -36.61
N GLU A 112 -10.27 0.09 -37.90
CA GLU A 112 -9.26 0.08 -38.99
C GLU A 112 -8.22 1.21 -38.86
N ASN A 113 -8.52 2.28 -38.12
CA ASN A 113 -7.57 3.36 -37.84
C ASN A 113 -6.62 3.05 -36.68
N GLU A 114 -6.85 1.99 -35.90
CA GLU A 114 -6.07 1.64 -34.72
C GLU A 114 -5.17 0.44 -35.02
N LYS A 115 -3.94 0.74 -35.43
CA LYS A 115 -2.91 -0.28 -35.75
C LYS A 115 -2.07 -0.69 -34.55
N ALA A 116 -2.41 -0.18 -33.37
CA ALA A 116 -1.83 -0.61 -32.11
C ALA A 116 -2.51 -1.90 -31.63
N TYR A 117 -1.77 -2.73 -30.92
CA TYR A 117 -2.28 -3.96 -30.31
C TYR A 117 -1.62 -4.18 -28.97
N ARG A 118 -2.20 -5.06 -28.15
CA ARG A 118 -1.60 -5.45 -26.86
C ARG A 118 -1.14 -6.89 -26.87
N ILE A 119 0.02 -7.13 -26.27
CA ILE A 119 0.42 -8.48 -25.84
C ILE A 119 0.28 -8.54 -24.32
N SER A 120 -0.50 -9.50 -23.84
CA SER A 120 -0.78 -9.70 -22.41
C SER A 120 -0.36 -11.09 -21.97
N TYR A 121 0.38 -11.17 -20.86
CA TYR A 121 0.58 -12.42 -20.14
C TYR A 121 -0.40 -12.47 -18.97
N VAL A 122 -1.22 -13.51 -18.91
CA VAL A 122 -2.23 -13.70 -17.87
C VAL A 122 -1.91 -14.97 -17.10
N LYS A 123 -1.93 -14.90 -15.77
CA LYS A 123 -1.64 -16.06 -14.92
C LYS A 123 -2.54 -16.14 -13.69
N TYR A 124 -2.73 -17.36 -13.22
CA TYR A 124 -3.22 -17.68 -11.90
C TYR A 124 -2.06 -17.97 -10.96
N ASP A 125 -2.11 -17.40 -9.77
CA ASP A 125 -1.27 -17.87 -8.68
C ASP A 125 -1.97 -19.12 -8.09
N LYS A 126 -1.29 -20.27 -8.11
CA LYS A 126 -1.81 -21.52 -7.51
C LYS A 126 -2.01 -21.26 -6.00
N LYS A 127 -3.22 -21.48 -5.46
CA LYS A 127 -3.38 -21.51 -3.99
C LYS A 127 -2.67 -22.76 -3.48
N VAL A 128 -1.75 -22.59 -2.56
CA VAL A 128 -0.97 -23.68 -2.00
C VAL A 128 -1.44 -23.90 -0.56
N ASN A 129 -1.76 -25.14 -0.21
CA ASN A 129 -2.04 -25.49 1.17
C ASN A 129 -0.74 -25.47 1.99
N GLU A 130 -0.87 -25.69 3.29
CA GLU A 130 0.22 -25.55 4.25
C GLU A 130 1.33 -26.60 4.09
N ASN A 131 1.07 -27.65 3.30
CA ASN A 131 1.99 -28.73 2.97
C ASN A 131 2.62 -28.56 1.57
N PHE A 132 2.51 -27.37 0.97
CA PHE A 132 2.92 -27.09 -0.40
C PHE A 132 2.10 -27.81 -1.50
N GLU A 133 0.93 -28.36 -1.16
CA GLU A 133 0.05 -29.02 -2.12
C GLU A 133 -0.94 -28.01 -2.73
N VAL A 134 -1.13 -28.09 -4.04
CA VAL A 134 -1.95 -27.14 -4.80
C VAL A 134 -3.45 -27.37 -4.51
N LYS A 135 -4.15 -26.37 -3.93
CA LYS A 135 -5.63 -26.36 -3.85
C LYS A 135 -6.22 -26.19 -5.26
N LYS A 136 -7.41 -26.76 -5.48
CA LYS A 136 -8.20 -26.58 -6.71
C LYS A 136 -8.74 -25.16 -6.89
N ASP A 137 -8.86 -24.37 -5.81
CA ASP A 137 -9.36 -23.00 -5.88
C ASP A 137 -8.25 -22.07 -6.40
N LEU A 138 -8.40 -21.59 -7.63
CA LEU A 138 -7.47 -20.66 -8.26
C LEU A 138 -7.58 -19.25 -7.62
N SER A 139 -6.49 -18.48 -7.58
CA SER A 139 -6.53 -17.06 -7.20
C SER A 139 -7.35 -16.24 -8.20
N ASP A 140 -7.63 -14.96 -7.92
CA ASP A 140 -7.95 -14.05 -9.03
C ASP A 140 -6.74 -13.99 -9.99
N PRO A 141 -6.98 -14.02 -11.32
CA PRO A 141 -5.91 -13.97 -12.30
C PRO A 141 -5.32 -12.57 -12.38
N LYS A 142 -4.03 -12.53 -12.74
CA LYS A 142 -3.29 -11.29 -12.99
C LYS A 142 -2.95 -11.18 -14.45
N ARG A 143 -3.19 -10.01 -15.03
CA ARG A 143 -2.83 -9.67 -16.39
C ARG A 143 -1.68 -8.66 -16.39
N PHE A 144 -0.65 -8.93 -17.17
CA PHE A 144 0.49 -8.06 -17.41
C PHE A 144 0.55 -7.72 -18.89
N THR A 145 0.55 -6.45 -19.28
CA THR A 145 0.35 -6.09 -20.69
C THR A 145 1.31 -5.03 -21.20
N TYR A 146 1.74 -5.21 -22.45
CA TYR A 146 2.42 -4.18 -23.25
C TYR A 146 1.45 -3.62 -24.30
N LEU A 147 1.61 -2.34 -24.63
CA LEU A 147 1.05 -1.72 -25.83
C LEU A 147 2.14 -1.69 -26.92
N LEU A 148 1.80 -2.20 -28.10
CA LEU A 148 2.69 -2.36 -29.27
C LEU A 148 1.98 -1.87 -30.54
N GLY A 149 2.68 -1.85 -31.67
CA GLY A 149 2.13 -1.44 -32.97
C GLY A 149 2.45 0.01 -33.33
N GLU A 150 1.86 0.48 -34.44
CA GLU A 150 2.17 1.80 -35.00
C GLU A 150 1.78 2.90 -33.99
N GLY A 151 2.73 3.80 -33.70
CA GLY A 151 2.56 4.87 -32.71
C GLY A 151 2.86 4.49 -31.25
N ALA A 152 3.12 3.21 -30.94
CA ALA A 152 3.48 2.78 -29.58
C ALA A 152 4.98 3.00 -29.27
N LYS A 153 5.30 3.37 -28.03
CA LYS A 153 6.69 3.46 -27.53
C LYS A 153 7.21 2.08 -27.15
N VAL A 154 7.92 1.42 -28.07
CA VAL A 154 8.27 0.01 -27.94
C VAL A 154 9.65 -0.30 -27.33
N LYS A 155 10.40 0.72 -26.88
CA LYS A 155 11.77 0.51 -26.38
C LYS A 155 11.83 -0.45 -25.19
N THR A 156 10.88 -0.35 -24.26
CA THR A 156 10.76 -1.27 -23.11
C THR A 156 10.50 -2.69 -23.60
N ALA A 157 9.54 -2.88 -24.50
CA ALA A 157 9.22 -4.17 -25.08
C ALA A 157 10.42 -4.76 -25.85
N GLN A 158 11.14 -3.96 -26.63
CA GLN A 158 12.33 -4.38 -27.37
C GLN A 158 13.44 -4.91 -26.46
N SER A 159 13.63 -4.30 -25.30
CA SER A 159 14.63 -4.72 -24.31
C SER A 159 14.21 -6.01 -23.58
N ARG A 160 12.91 -6.13 -23.26
CA ARG A 160 12.39 -7.16 -22.34
C ARG A 160 11.86 -8.40 -23.05
N LEU A 161 11.10 -8.24 -24.14
CA LEU A 161 10.56 -9.32 -24.96
C LEU A 161 11.59 -9.81 -25.98
N ASN A 162 12.85 -9.98 -25.58
CA ASN A 162 13.88 -10.54 -26.46
C ASN A 162 13.62 -12.05 -26.74
N LYS A 163 14.37 -12.68 -27.65
CA LYS A 163 14.16 -14.10 -27.99
C LYS A 163 14.23 -15.05 -26.80
N GLU A 164 15.00 -14.72 -25.76
CA GLU A 164 15.08 -15.54 -24.55
C GLU A 164 13.89 -15.35 -23.61
N ALA A 165 13.09 -14.29 -23.77
CA ALA A 165 11.95 -14.00 -22.90
C ALA A 165 10.96 -15.16 -22.86
N PHE A 166 10.79 -15.89 -23.97
CA PHE A 166 9.87 -17.01 -24.12
C PHE A 166 10.53 -18.38 -23.93
N SER A 167 11.72 -18.46 -23.33
CA SER A 167 12.43 -19.73 -23.13
C SER A 167 12.02 -20.49 -21.86
N SER A 168 11.40 -19.81 -20.88
CA SER A 168 10.85 -20.42 -19.67
C SER A 168 9.79 -19.52 -19.03
N VAL A 169 8.90 -20.09 -18.23
CA VAL A 169 7.90 -19.35 -17.45
C VAL A 169 8.55 -18.23 -16.65
N LYS A 170 9.67 -18.53 -15.97
CA LYS A 170 10.39 -17.54 -15.16
C LYS A 170 10.85 -16.34 -15.99
N LYS A 171 11.40 -16.57 -17.20
CA LYS A 171 11.82 -15.47 -18.08
C LYS A 171 10.64 -14.69 -18.65
N ILE A 172 9.50 -15.34 -18.90
CA ILE A 172 8.25 -14.64 -19.28
C ILE A 172 7.82 -13.73 -18.14
N GLU A 173 7.78 -14.24 -16.90
CA GLU A 173 7.41 -13.45 -15.72
C GLU A 173 8.36 -12.29 -15.46
N GLU A 174 9.67 -12.48 -15.66
CA GLU A 174 10.66 -11.41 -15.57
C GLU A 174 10.50 -10.37 -16.68
N ALA A 175 10.19 -10.81 -17.91
CA ALA A 175 9.97 -9.94 -19.05
C ALA A 175 8.70 -9.10 -18.86
N PHE A 176 7.62 -9.67 -18.34
CA PHE A 176 6.35 -8.97 -18.06
C PHE A 176 6.30 -8.35 -16.64
N SER A 177 7.44 -8.16 -15.97
CA SER A 177 7.50 -7.51 -14.66
C SER A 177 7.65 -5.99 -14.79
N VAL A 178 6.85 -5.24 -14.01
CA VAL A 178 6.95 -3.77 -13.93
C VAL A 178 8.12 -3.31 -13.05
N GLU A 179 8.55 -4.12 -12.07
CA GLU A 179 9.56 -3.75 -11.07
C GLU A 179 10.91 -3.33 -11.69
N PRO A 180 11.46 -4.04 -12.70
CA PRO A 180 12.70 -3.62 -13.34
C PRO A 180 12.57 -2.27 -14.07
N VAL A 181 11.43 -2.00 -14.71
CA VAL A 181 11.15 -0.73 -15.40
C VAL A 181 11.11 0.41 -14.39
N ASN A 182 10.41 0.20 -13.27
CA ASN A 182 10.32 1.18 -12.21
C ASN A 182 11.69 1.50 -11.61
N LYS A 183 12.55 0.49 -11.40
CA LYS A 183 13.92 0.67 -10.89
C LYS A 183 14.81 1.42 -11.87
N GLU A 184 14.72 1.12 -13.17
CA GLU A 184 15.51 1.79 -14.21
C GLU A 184 15.11 3.25 -14.33
N PHE A 185 13.80 3.51 -14.38
CA PHE A 185 13.32 4.87 -14.50
C PHE A 185 13.60 5.71 -13.24
N TYR A 186 13.48 5.13 -12.04
CA TYR A 186 13.90 5.78 -10.79
C TYR A 186 15.36 6.26 -10.86
N LYS A 187 16.28 5.42 -11.33
CA LYS A 187 17.69 5.80 -11.47
C LYS A 187 17.87 6.99 -12.41
N GLY A 188 17.15 7.00 -13.53
CA GLY A 188 17.21 8.12 -14.47
C GLY A 188 16.65 9.41 -13.88
N ILE A 189 15.50 9.34 -13.21
CA ILE A 189 14.93 10.48 -12.46
C ILE A 189 15.93 11.03 -11.45
N LYS A 190 16.57 10.17 -10.67
CA LYS A 190 17.55 10.59 -9.67
C LYS A 190 18.71 11.35 -10.29
N ILE A 191 19.24 10.86 -11.42
CA ILE A 191 20.31 11.55 -12.17
C ILE A 191 19.83 12.93 -12.63
N SER A 192 18.61 13.04 -13.16
CA SER A 192 18.03 14.33 -13.56
C SER A 192 17.83 15.27 -12.38
N PHE A 193 17.31 14.77 -11.25
CA PHE A 193 17.17 15.54 -10.02
C PHE A 193 18.51 16.12 -9.57
N ASP A 194 19.57 15.30 -9.49
CA ASP A 194 20.90 15.73 -9.08
C ASP A 194 21.47 16.82 -10.00
N LYS A 195 21.21 16.74 -11.32
CA LYS A 195 21.61 17.75 -12.30
C LYS A 195 20.87 19.07 -12.11
N ILE A 196 19.54 19.02 -11.98
CA ILE A 196 18.68 20.20 -11.77
C ILE A 196 19.06 20.89 -10.46
N TYR A 197 19.14 20.13 -9.36
CA TYR A 197 19.51 20.61 -8.04
C TYR A 197 20.85 21.36 -8.05
N LYS A 198 21.90 20.77 -8.65
CA LYS A 198 23.22 21.42 -8.76
C LYS A 198 23.17 22.70 -9.59
N ASN A 199 22.34 22.73 -10.64
CA ASN A 199 22.21 23.90 -11.51
C ASN A 199 21.54 25.09 -10.82
N VAL A 200 20.51 24.84 -10.02
CA VAL A 200 19.71 25.88 -9.36
C VAL A 200 20.24 26.31 -8.00
N LEU A 201 21.19 25.57 -7.41
CA LEU A 201 21.74 25.87 -6.08
C LEU A 201 22.24 27.32 -5.96
N LYS A 202 22.87 27.83 -7.04
CA LYS A 202 23.35 29.22 -7.14
C LYS A 202 22.25 30.29 -6.95
N ASN A 203 20.99 29.94 -7.18
CA ASN A 203 19.86 30.86 -7.06
C ASN A 203 19.45 31.10 -5.59
N PHE A 204 19.97 30.32 -4.65
CA PHE A 204 19.62 30.34 -3.23
C PHE A 204 20.81 30.69 -2.33
N GLU A 205 21.90 31.24 -2.89
CA GLU A 205 23.10 31.60 -2.11
C GLU A 205 22.84 32.68 -1.05
N ASN A 206 21.76 33.45 -1.17
CA ASN A 206 21.38 34.51 -0.24
C ASN A 206 20.48 34.04 0.93
N GLU A 207 20.23 32.73 1.07
CA GLU A 207 19.47 32.21 2.21
C GLU A 207 20.19 32.42 3.55
N THR A 208 19.41 32.46 4.63
CA THR A 208 19.90 32.72 6.00
C THR A 208 20.95 31.74 6.49
N SER A 209 20.93 30.50 5.98
CA SER A 209 21.93 29.49 6.29
C SER A 209 22.24 28.60 5.08
N ALA A 210 23.41 27.96 5.10
CA ALA A 210 23.78 26.96 4.08
C ALA A 210 22.81 25.77 4.06
N SER A 211 22.20 25.43 5.19
CA SER A 211 21.19 24.36 5.27
C SER A 211 19.90 24.76 4.55
N ASP A 212 19.46 26.00 4.72
CA ASP A 212 18.24 26.54 4.09
C ASP A 212 18.40 26.68 2.58
N CYS A 213 19.59 27.07 2.12
CA CYS A 213 19.96 27.11 0.70
C CYS A 213 19.83 25.71 0.06
N LEU A 214 20.42 24.68 0.68
CA LEU A 214 20.36 23.31 0.19
C LEU A 214 18.92 22.78 0.16
N LEU A 215 18.13 23.06 1.21
CA LEU A 215 16.74 22.62 1.31
C LEU A 215 15.89 23.28 0.22
N SER A 216 15.94 24.60 0.08
CA SER A 216 15.17 25.37 -0.91
C SER A 216 15.45 24.91 -2.34
N ALA A 217 16.73 24.69 -2.68
CA ALA A 217 17.14 24.19 -3.99
C ALA A 217 16.60 22.77 -4.26
N LYS A 218 16.63 21.88 -3.26
CA LYS A 218 16.09 20.52 -3.38
C LYS A 218 14.57 20.53 -3.54
N GLU A 219 13.85 21.33 -2.74
CA GLU A 219 12.40 21.46 -2.83
C GLU A 219 11.96 22.01 -4.18
N PHE A 220 12.61 23.08 -4.67
CA PHE A 220 12.35 23.58 -6.02
C PHE A 220 12.58 22.49 -7.08
N SER A 221 13.72 21.80 -7.03
CA SER A 221 14.09 20.78 -8.02
C SER A 221 13.09 19.64 -8.07
N LEU A 222 12.58 19.23 -6.90
CA LEU A 222 11.62 18.16 -6.76
C LEU A 222 10.24 18.58 -7.31
N ARG A 223 9.79 19.80 -6.97
CA ARG A 223 8.53 20.35 -7.51
C ARG A 223 8.59 20.59 -9.01
N PHE A 224 9.71 21.10 -9.53
CA PHE A 224 9.95 21.25 -10.96
C PHE A 224 9.85 19.91 -11.67
N LEU A 225 10.53 18.88 -11.15
CA LEU A 225 10.46 17.53 -11.70
C LEU A 225 9.03 16.97 -11.66
N GLY A 226 8.31 17.17 -10.55
CA GLY A 226 6.89 16.80 -10.41
C GLY A 226 6.00 17.47 -11.45
N ARG A 227 6.16 18.79 -11.68
CA ARG A 227 5.44 19.56 -12.71
C ARG A 227 5.77 19.09 -14.11
N ALA A 228 7.05 18.90 -14.43
CA ALA A 228 7.51 18.43 -15.74
C ALA A 228 6.95 17.03 -16.04
N LEU A 229 6.99 16.13 -15.06
CA LEU A 229 6.48 14.77 -15.17
C LEU A 229 4.96 14.74 -15.30
N PHE A 230 4.23 15.58 -14.55
CA PHE A 230 2.78 15.73 -14.70
C PHE A 230 2.40 16.27 -16.07
N CYS A 231 3.10 17.30 -16.57
CA CYS A 231 2.86 17.80 -17.92
C CYS A 231 3.17 16.75 -18.99
N TRP A 232 4.12 15.84 -18.72
CA TRP A 232 4.37 14.70 -19.58
C TRP A 232 3.17 13.74 -19.62
N PHE A 233 2.54 13.43 -18.49
CA PHE A 233 1.28 12.66 -18.47
C PHE A 233 0.16 13.37 -19.25
N LEU A 234 0.03 14.70 -19.10
CA LEU A 234 -0.95 15.48 -19.86
C LEU A 234 -0.68 15.48 -21.37
N ARG A 235 0.60 15.50 -21.77
CA ARG A 235 1.02 15.34 -23.18
C ARG A 235 0.58 13.99 -23.74
N GLU A 236 0.74 12.92 -22.99
CA GLU A 236 0.35 11.57 -23.41
C GLU A 236 -1.18 11.38 -23.45
N LYS A 237 -1.92 12.24 -22.75
CA LYS A 237 -3.39 12.35 -22.81
C LYS A 237 -3.87 13.36 -23.87
N ASP A 238 -2.96 13.90 -24.69
CA ASP A 238 -3.22 14.93 -25.71
C ASP A 238 -3.88 16.23 -25.17
N LEU A 239 -3.72 16.50 -23.87
CA LEU A 239 -4.16 17.75 -23.24
C LEU A 239 -3.13 18.88 -23.41
N ILE A 240 -1.86 18.52 -23.61
CA ILE A 240 -0.80 19.45 -23.99
C ILE A 240 -0.20 18.98 -25.33
N PRO A 241 -0.08 19.85 -26.34
CA PRO A 241 0.52 19.50 -27.62
C PRO A 241 1.95 18.96 -27.46
N LYS A 242 2.27 17.89 -28.19
CA LYS A 242 3.58 17.20 -28.11
C LYS A 242 4.71 18.11 -28.55
N GLU A 243 4.41 18.99 -29.50
CA GLU A 243 5.33 19.95 -30.09
C GLU A 243 5.93 20.88 -29.06
N ILE A 244 5.22 21.20 -27.98
CA ILE A 244 5.76 22.08 -26.93
C ILE A 244 7.05 21.48 -26.37
N PHE A 245 7.13 20.17 -26.22
CA PHE A 245 8.27 19.46 -25.65
C PHE A 245 9.31 19.02 -26.70
N ASP A 246 9.15 19.42 -27.97
CA ASP A 246 10.08 19.04 -29.03
C ASP A 246 11.46 19.69 -28.84
N PHE A 247 12.50 18.90 -29.13
CA PHE A 247 13.88 19.33 -28.97
C PHE A 247 14.25 20.54 -29.84
N ILE A 248 13.57 20.72 -30.98
CA ILE A 248 13.74 21.88 -31.86
C ILE A 248 13.44 23.18 -31.09
N ASN A 249 12.38 23.20 -30.28
CA ASN A 249 12.02 24.38 -29.50
C ASN A 249 13.05 24.69 -28.41
N ILE A 250 13.69 23.66 -27.83
CA ILE A 250 14.77 23.84 -26.85
C ILE A 250 16.02 24.43 -27.54
N ASP A 251 16.37 23.89 -28.70
CA ASP A 251 17.56 24.29 -29.46
C ASP A 251 17.40 25.69 -30.11
N GLU A 252 16.17 26.13 -30.43
CA GLU A 252 15.84 27.45 -30.99
C GLU A 252 15.81 28.58 -29.93
N THR A 253 15.51 28.27 -28.67
CA THR A 253 15.60 29.22 -27.53
C THR A 253 17.06 29.52 -27.14
N LYS A 254 17.76 30.30 -27.98
CA LYS A 254 19.13 30.81 -27.76
C LYS A 254 19.18 32.26 -27.22
N THR A 255 18.05 32.76 -26.73
CA THR A 255 17.87 34.13 -26.22
C THR A 255 18.39 34.29 -24.79
N LYS A 256 18.29 35.51 -24.25
CA LYS A 256 18.71 35.86 -22.87
C LYS A 256 17.86 35.13 -21.80
N ASP A 257 16.65 34.72 -22.17
CA ASP A 257 15.76 33.85 -21.41
C ASP A 257 15.84 32.45 -22.01
N ASN A 258 16.04 31.43 -21.18
CA ASN A 258 16.22 30.06 -21.65
C ASN A 258 14.88 29.29 -21.69
N TYR A 259 14.89 28.05 -22.16
CA TYR A 259 13.66 27.28 -22.43
C TYR A 259 12.76 27.15 -21.19
N TYR A 260 13.34 27.03 -19.98
CA TYR A 260 12.58 27.06 -18.74
C TYR A 260 11.75 28.33 -18.61
N LYS A 261 12.37 29.50 -18.78
CA LYS A 261 11.74 30.79 -18.59
C LYS A 261 10.70 31.11 -19.67
N GLU A 262 11.06 30.86 -20.93
CA GLU A 262 10.22 31.20 -22.08
C GLU A 262 9.04 30.23 -22.26
N VAL A 263 9.19 28.95 -21.91
CA VAL A 263 8.18 27.93 -22.22
C VAL A 263 7.59 27.30 -20.97
N LEU A 264 8.42 26.72 -20.09
CA LEU A 264 7.92 25.92 -18.96
C LEU A 264 7.29 26.77 -17.85
N GLU A 265 7.91 27.90 -17.49
CA GLU A 265 7.36 28.81 -16.49
C GLU A 265 6.00 29.37 -16.98
N GLU A 266 5.92 29.76 -18.25
CA GLU A 266 4.68 30.24 -18.87
C GLU A 266 3.60 29.15 -18.86
N LEU A 267 3.95 27.94 -19.32
CA LEU A 267 3.05 26.79 -19.34
C LEU A 267 2.50 26.49 -17.94
N PHE A 268 3.38 26.42 -16.95
CA PHE A 268 2.99 26.10 -15.58
C PHE A 268 2.07 27.18 -15.03
N PHE A 269 2.53 28.43 -14.96
CA PHE A 269 1.91 29.43 -14.11
C PHE A 269 0.89 30.32 -14.82
N ASN A 270 1.01 30.49 -16.14
CA ASN A 270 0.19 31.41 -16.93
C ASN A 270 -0.77 30.70 -17.90
N ILE A 271 -0.61 29.40 -18.14
CA ILE A 271 -1.51 28.61 -19.00
C ILE A 271 -2.33 27.61 -18.20
N LEU A 272 -1.69 26.69 -17.46
CA LEU A 272 -2.38 25.64 -16.72
C LEU A 272 -3.08 26.17 -15.45
N ASN A 273 -2.68 27.35 -14.97
CA ASN A 273 -3.18 28.01 -13.76
C ASN A 273 -4.02 29.28 -14.05
N VAL A 274 -4.24 29.65 -15.32
CA VAL A 274 -5.06 30.83 -15.69
C VAL A 274 -6.11 30.43 -16.73
N LYS A 275 -7.34 30.91 -16.54
CA LYS A 275 -8.46 30.65 -17.45
C LYS A 275 -8.14 31.15 -18.85
N MET A 276 -8.63 30.44 -19.88
CA MET A 276 -8.25 30.68 -21.29
C MET A 276 -8.48 32.14 -21.71
N GLU A 277 -9.58 32.74 -21.28
CA GLU A 277 -9.98 34.11 -21.58
C GLU A 277 -9.18 35.19 -20.83
N GLU A 278 -8.47 34.83 -19.75
CA GLU A 278 -7.69 35.75 -18.91
C GLU A 278 -6.18 35.70 -19.22
N ARG A 279 -5.75 34.80 -20.12
CA ARG A 279 -4.33 34.57 -20.41
C ARG A 279 -3.68 35.79 -21.04
N LYS A 280 -2.53 36.16 -20.49
CA LYS A 280 -1.60 37.12 -21.08
C LYS A 280 -0.32 36.38 -21.39
N ILE A 281 -0.02 36.21 -22.67
CA ILE A 281 1.02 35.29 -23.13
C ILE A 281 2.17 36.09 -23.73
N GLU A 282 3.34 35.96 -23.15
CA GLU A 282 4.56 36.60 -23.64
C GLU A 282 5.37 35.66 -24.55
N SER A 283 5.26 34.36 -24.30
CA SER A 283 5.97 33.30 -25.01
C SER A 283 5.48 33.10 -26.44
N LYS A 284 6.41 33.17 -27.41
CA LYS A 284 6.08 32.95 -28.84
C LYS A 284 5.64 31.52 -29.12
N ILE A 285 6.29 30.54 -28.49
CA ILE A 285 6.00 29.12 -28.68
C ILE A 285 4.64 28.78 -28.08
N ILE A 286 4.40 29.17 -26.82
CA ILE A 286 3.14 28.89 -26.13
C ILE A 286 1.96 29.56 -26.84
N ASN A 287 2.12 30.80 -27.32
CA ASN A 287 1.04 31.53 -28.01
C ASN A 287 0.48 30.77 -29.23
N LYS A 288 1.31 29.95 -29.91
CA LYS A 288 0.86 29.11 -31.02
C LYS A 288 -0.11 27.99 -30.58
N TYR A 289 0.04 27.51 -29.35
CA TYR A 289 -0.62 26.30 -28.85
C TYR A 289 -1.61 26.57 -27.70
N GLU A 290 -1.66 27.77 -27.15
CA GLU A 290 -2.41 28.10 -25.94
C GLU A 290 -3.89 27.70 -25.99
N LYS A 291 -4.55 27.93 -27.15
CA LYS A 291 -5.96 27.57 -27.38
C LYS A 291 -6.23 26.06 -27.35
N GLN A 292 -5.18 25.25 -27.40
CA GLN A 292 -5.24 23.80 -27.36
C GLN A 292 -5.01 23.23 -25.97
N ILE A 293 -4.66 24.07 -24.98
CA ILE A 293 -4.30 23.66 -23.63
C ILE A 293 -5.37 24.12 -22.66
N PRO A 294 -6.00 23.21 -21.88
CA PRO A 294 -7.02 23.57 -20.91
C PRO A 294 -6.43 24.23 -19.67
N PHE A 295 -7.26 24.96 -18.95
CA PHE A 295 -7.04 25.40 -17.59
C PHE A 295 -7.33 24.26 -16.60
N LEU A 296 -6.45 24.06 -15.62
CA LEU A 296 -6.53 22.97 -14.63
C LEU A 296 -6.66 23.46 -13.17
N ASN A 297 -6.81 24.77 -12.93
CA ASN A 297 -7.02 25.33 -11.58
C ASN A 297 -5.85 25.25 -10.59
N GLY A 298 -4.63 25.24 -11.11
CA GLY A 298 -3.54 25.87 -10.39
C GLY A 298 -2.87 25.10 -9.28
N GLY A 299 -3.49 24.16 -8.56
CA GLY A 299 -2.90 23.52 -7.36
C GLY A 299 -1.37 23.31 -7.40
N LEU A 300 -0.90 22.33 -8.19
CA LEU A 300 0.53 22.05 -8.43
C LEU A 300 1.28 23.24 -9.06
N PHE A 301 0.57 24.05 -9.84
CA PHE A 301 1.04 25.14 -10.66
C PHE A 301 0.85 26.51 -10.01
N LEU A 302 0.68 26.58 -8.69
CA LEU A 302 0.71 27.83 -7.93
C LEU A 302 2.18 28.17 -7.67
N LYS A 303 2.59 29.40 -7.99
CA LYS A 303 3.95 29.88 -7.69
C LYS A 303 4.19 29.89 -6.19
N LYS A 304 5.29 29.26 -5.77
CA LYS A 304 5.83 29.29 -4.41
C LYS A 304 7.00 30.25 -4.31
N GLU A 305 7.45 30.57 -3.10
CA GLU A 305 8.53 31.54 -2.86
C GLU A 305 9.82 31.20 -3.61
N GLU A 306 10.19 29.91 -3.62
CA GLU A 306 11.40 29.43 -4.31
C GLU A 306 11.27 29.53 -5.84
N ASP A 307 10.05 29.43 -6.38
CA ASP A 307 9.80 29.56 -7.83
C ASP A 307 10.13 30.97 -8.33
N TYR A 308 10.00 32.01 -7.49
CA TYR A 308 10.36 33.37 -7.86
C TYR A 308 11.88 33.61 -7.91
N LYS A 309 12.66 32.81 -7.17
CA LYS A 309 14.13 32.93 -7.05
C LYS A 309 14.86 32.27 -8.24
N VAL A 310 14.32 31.18 -8.78
CA VAL A 310 14.91 30.50 -9.94
C VAL A 310 14.51 31.20 -11.24
N LYS A 311 15.49 31.69 -11.98
CA LYS A 311 15.27 32.40 -13.26
C LYS A 311 15.50 31.53 -14.48
N THR A 312 16.42 30.57 -14.40
CA THR A 312 16.87 29.76 -15.53
C THR A 312 17.23 28.35 -15.07
N ILE A 313 16.97 27.35 -15.91
CA ILE A 313 17.48 25.97 -15.79
C ILE A 313 18.13 25.60 -17.11
N ASP A 314 19.37 25.12 -17.09
CA ASP A 314 20.14 24.81 -18.31
C ASP A 314 19.33 23.97 -19.33
N ASN A 315 19.30 24.43 -20.59
CA ASN A 315 18.56 23.78 -21.67
C ASN A 315 19.03 22.35 -21.92
N GLU A 316 20.33 22.06 -21.76
CA GLU A 316 20.85 20.70 -21.93
C GLU A 316 20.29 19.75 -20.86
N ILE A 317 20.12 20.23 -19.62
CA ILE A 317 19.51 19.43 -18.54
C ILE A 317 18.04 19.12 -18.85
N ILE A 318 17.29 20.10 -19.38
CA ILE A 318 15.88 19.91 -19.76
C ILE A 318 15.77 18.95 -20.96
N LYS A 319 16.65 19.11 -21.95
CA LYS A 319 16.71 18.24 -23.13
C LYS A 319 16.96 16.78 -22.73
N GLU A 320 17.98 16.53 -21.92
CA GLU A 320 18.27 15.20 -21.40
C GLU A 320 17.10 14.60 -20.59
N LEU A 321 16.37 15.43 -19.83
CA LEU A 321 15.19 14.99 -19.08
C LEU A 321 14.06 14.53 -20.02
N PHE A 322 13.74 15.31 -21.05
CA PHE A 322 12.69 14.94 -22.01
C PHE A 322 13.10 13.79 -22.91
N GLU A 323 14.37 13.73 -23.34
CA GLU A 323 14.92 12.54 -24.03
C GLU A 323 14.84 11.29 -23.15
N PHE A 324 15.01 11.46 -21.84
CA PHE A 324 14.83 10.37 -20.89
C PHE A 324 13.37 9.95 -20.81
N PHE A 325 12.41 10.86 -20.67
CA PHE A 325 10.98 10.53 -20.64
C PHE A 325 10.50 9.88 -21.95
N GLU A 326 10.98 10.33 -23.11
CA GLU A 326 10.59 9.78 -24.42
C GLU A 326 10.94 8.29 -24.58
N LYS A 327 11.89 7.78 -23.78
CA LYS A 327 12.28 6.35 -23.79
C LYS A 327 11.24 5.43 -23.17
N TYR A 328 10.27 5.96 -22.42
CA TYR A 328 9.31 5.18 -21.65
C TYR A 328 7.87 5.40 -22.11
N ASN A 329 7.08 4.34 -22.00
CA ASN A 329 5.63 4.43 -22.16
C ASN A 329 5.02 4.92 -20.85
N PHE A 330 4.16 5.94 -20.92
CA PHE A 330 3.45 6.52 -19.79
C PHE A 330 1.98 6.17 -19.89
N THR A 331 1.35 5.88 -18.75
CA THR A 331 -0.09 5.69 -18.66
C THR A 331 -0.63 6.60 -17.57
N VAL A 332 -1.69 7.34 -17.86
CA VAL A 332 -2.37 8.16 -16.85
C VAL A 332 -3.18 7.30 -15.87
N ASP A 333 -3.51 6.07 -16.26
CA ASP A 333 -4.34 5.15 -15.48
C ASP A 333 -3.48 4.35 -14.49
N GLU A 334 -3.83 4.38 -13.21
CA GLU A 334 -3.09 3.67 -12.18
C GLU A 334 -3.41 2.17 -12.26
N SER A 335 -2.39 1.34 -12.53
CA SER A 335 -2.60 -0.11 -12.72
C SER A 335 -3.13 -0.77 -11.44
N ALA A 336 -4.24 -1.50 -11.58
CA ALA A 336 -4.82 -2.30 -10.51
C ALA A 336 -3.94 -3.51 -10.16
N PRO A 337 -4.04 -4.11 -8.95
CA PRO A 337 -3.23 -5.27 -8.57
C PRO A 337 -3.40 -6.50 -9.50
N PHE A 338 -4.54 -6.59 -10.19
CA PHE A 338 -4.89 -7.69 -11.10
C PHE A 338 -4.74 -7.34 -12.59
N ASP A 339 -4.57 -6.06 -12.96
CA ASP A 339 -4.38 -5.62 -14.35
C ASP A 339 -3.26 -4.56 -14.40
N ILE A 340 -2.08 -5.00 -14.82
CA ILE A 340 -0.84 -4.24 -14.77
C ILE A 340 -0.36 -3.94 -16.18
N GLU A 341 -0.27 -2.65 -16.52
CA GLU A 341 0.39 -2.20 -17.74
C GLU A 341 1.88 -1.98 -17.48
N ILE A 342 2.73 -2.49 -18.37
CA ILE A 342 4.19 -2.32 -18.27
C ILE A 342 4.58 -0.93 -18.82
N SER A 343 4.25 0.07 -18.01
CA SER A 343 4.41 1.50 -18.29
C SER A 343 4.67 2.26 -16.98
N ILE A 344 5.07 3.52 -17.10
CA ILE A 344 5.16 4.45 -15.97
C ILE A 344 3.75 4.93 -15.64
N ASP A 345 3.26 4.58 -14.45
CA ASP A 345 1.93 4.94 -13.93
C ASP A 345 2.03 5.97 -12.79
N PRO A 346 0.91 6.59 -12.35
CA PRO A 346 0.93 7.54 -11.23
C PRO A 346 1.39 6.95 -9.90
N GLU A 347 1.17 5.65 -9.67
CA GLU A 347 1.64 4.96 -8.46
C GLU A 347 3.15 5.00 -8.33
N MET A 348 3.84 4.85 -9.46
CA MET A 348 5.28 4.87 -9.50
C MET A 348 5.87 6.19 -9.00
N LEU A 349 5.15 7.31 -9.19
CA LEU A 349 5.55 8.61 -8.66
C LEU A 349 5.76 8.56 -7.15
N GLY A 350 4.82 7.95 -6.43
CA GLY A 350 4.93 7.79 -4.97
C GLY A 350 6.23 7.11 -4.58
N ARG A 351 6.55 5.98 -5.23
CA ARG A 351 7.79 5.22 -4.99
C ARG A 351 9.04 6.05 -5.29
N ILE A 352 9.08 6.74 -6.43
CA ILE A 352 10.25 7.51 -6.87
C ILE A 352 10.52 8.63 -5.89
N PHE A 353 9.51 9.47 -5.64
CA PHE A 353 9.68 10.67 -4.87
C PHE A 353 9.92 10.35 -3.38
N GLU A 354 9.26 9.34 -2.80
CA GLU A 354 9.61 8.84 -1.44
C GLU A 354 11.07 8.39 -1.36
N ASN A 355 11.57 7.70 -2.38
CA ASN A 355 12.96 7.27 -2.41
C ASN A 355 13.94 8.44 -2.55
N LEU A 356 13.61 9.47 -3.33
CA LEU A 356 14.42 10.70 -3.42
C LEU A 356 14.41 11.48 -2.11
N LEU A 357 13.27 11.53 -1.42
CA LEU A 357 13.15 12.18 -0.12
C LEU A 357 14.04 11.55 0.94
N ALA A 358 14.11 10.23 0.95
CA ALA A 358 15.04 9.51 1.81
C ALA A 358 16.52 9.87 1.56
N GLU A 359 16.87 10.42 0.40
CA GLU A 359 18.24 10.85 0.08
C GLU A 359 18.48 12.34 0.30
N ILE A 360 17.41 13.13 0.37
CA ILE A 360 17.46 14.57 0.65
C ILE A 360 17.86 14.84 2.11
N ASN A 361 17.54 13.93 3.04
CA ASN A 361 17.92 14.03 4.44
C ASN A 361 19.43 13.71 4.63
N PRO A 362 20.20 14.60 5.30
CA PRO A 362 21.68 14.61 5.25
C PRO A 362 22.40 13.43 5.93
N GLU A 363 21.71 12.55 6.67
CA GLU A 363 22.31 11.31 7.20
C GLU A 363 22.03 10.15 6.23
N SER A 364 23.02 9.79 5.39
CA SER A 364 23.16 8.60 4.51
C SER A 364 21.90 7.78 4.13
N SER A 365 21.79 7.37 2.85
CA SER A 365 20.61 6.72 2.24
C SER A 365 19.99 5.49 2.95
N ALA A 366 20.66 4.88 3.94
CA ALA A 366 20.11 3.83 4.81
C ALA A 366 19.76 4.30 6.24
N SER A 367 20.35 5.40 6.73
CA SER A 367 20.01 6.02 8.01
C SER A 367 18.76 6.89 7.91
N ALA A 368 18.58 7.69 6.85
CA ALA A 368 17.41 8.56 6.71
C ALA A 368 16.07 7.81 6.76
N ARG A 369 15.96 6.62 6.14
CA ARG A 369 14.73 5.78 6.24
C ARG A 369 14.51 5.20 7.64
N LYS A 370 15.59 4.94 8.39
CA LYS A 370 15.50 4.57 9.80
C LYS A 370 15.13 5.75 10.68
N GLU A 371 15.53 6.96 10.31
CA GLU A 371 15.21 8.19 11.04
C GLU A 371 13.77 8.63 10.82
N THR A 372 13.27 8.58 9.58
CA THR A 372 11.88 8.94 9.23
C THR A 372 10.91 7.78 9.47
N GLY A 373 11.38 6.53 9.44
CA GLY A 373 10.55 5.34 9.52
C GLY A 373 9.63 5.13 8.31
N SER A 374 9.85 5.85 7.19
CA SER A 374 8.98 5.81 6.02
C SER A 374 9.33 4.65 5.08
N PHE A 375 8.38 3.73 4.90
CA PHE A 375 8.51 2.58 4.01
C PHE A 375 7.34 2.53 3.02
N TYR A 376 7.67 2.43 1.74
CA TYR A 376 6.68 2.22 0.70
C TYR A 376 5.90 0.91 0.91
N THR A 377 4.57 0.98 0.79
CA THR A 377 3.64 -0.14 1.01
C THR A 377 3.27 -0.80 -0.32
N PRO A 378 3.53 -2.11 -0.53
CA PRO A 378 3.15 -2.80 -1.76
C PRO A 378 1.66 -2.72 -2.08
N ARG A 379 1.31 -2.58 -3.37
CA ARG A 379 -0.08 -2.41 -3.84
C ARG A 379 -1.01 -3.53 -3.35
N GLU A 380 -0.52 -4.76 -3.31
CA GLU A 380 -1.32 -5.91 -2.87
C GLU A 380 -1.65 -5.86 -1.38
N ILE A 381 -0.77 -5.29 -0.55
CA ILE A 381 -1.04 -5.06 0.87
C ILE A 381 -2.06 -3.91 1.03
N VAL A 382 -1.87 -2.82 0.28
CA VAL A 382 -2.80 -1.67 0.27
C VAL A 382 -4.20 -2.15 -0.08
N ASP A 383 -4.34 -2.88 -1.19
CA ASP A 383 -5.63 -3.39 -1.65
C ASP A 383 -6.30 -4.31 -0.63
N TYR A 384 -5.55 -5.26 -0.05
CA TYR A 384 -6.06 -6.12 1.03
C TYR A 384 -6.58 -5.33 2.22
N MET A 385 -5.78 -4.40 2.75
CA MET A 385 -6.18 -3.61 3.92
C MET A 385 -7.38 -2.71 3.63
N VAL A 386 -7.43 -2.09 2.44
CA VAL A 386 -8.57 -1.28 2.01
C VAL A 386 -9.84 -2.14 1.91
N CYS A 387 -9.77 -3.31 1.27
CA CYS A 387 -10.90 -4.23 1.16
C CYS A 387 -11.41 -4.65 2.53
N GLU A 388 -10.53 -5.14 3.41
CA GLU A 388 -10.93 -5.60 4.73
C GLU A 388 -11.51 -4.45 5.59
N SER A 389 -10.98 -3.24 5.48
CA SER A 389 -11.50 -2.07 6.22
C SER A 389 -12.91 -1.68 5.76
N ILE A 390 -13.15 -1.65 4.44
CA ILE A 390 -14.47 -1.32 3.88
C ILE A 390 -15.48 -2.43 4.18
N LYS A 391 -15.09 -3.71 4.07
CA LYS A 391 -15.94 -4.85 4.45
C LYS A 391 -16.41 -4.74 5.90
N LEU A 392 -15.49 -4.49 6.83
CA LEU A 392 -15.83 -4.34 8.25
C LEU A 392 -16.79 -3.17 8.51
N TYR A 393 -16.61 -2.07 7.79
CA TYR A 393 -17.52 -0.94 7.83
C TYR A 393 -18.92 -1.34 7.32
N LEU A 394 -19.01 -1.96 6.14
CA LEU A 394 -20.28 -2.40 5.56
C LEU A 394 -21.00 -3.42 6.47
N TYR A 395 -20.30 -4.41 7.04
CA TYR A 395 -20.86 -5.37 8.01
C TYR A 395 -21.45 -4.73 9.27
N LYS A 396 -21.15 -3.46 9.54
CA LYS A 396 -21.66 -2.73 10.70
C LYS A 396 -22.74 -1.73 10.29
N LYS A 397 -22.56 -1.10 9.13
CA LYS A 397 -23.44 -0.05 8.64
C LYS A 397 -24.69 -0.60 7.96
N THR A 398 -24.61 -1.78 7.32
CA THR A 398 -25.76 -2.44 6.68
C THR A 398 -26.41 -3.47 7.60
N GLN A 399 -27.73 -3.55 7.59
CA GLN A 399 -28.57 -4.45 8.37
C GLN A 399 -29.16 -5.58 7.51
N ASN A 400 -29.59 -5.29 6.28
CA ASN A 400 -30.31 -6.28 5.45
C ASN A 400 -29.40 -7.06 4.49
N VAL A 401 -28.14 -6.64 4.35
CA VAL A 401 -27.19 -7.28 3.45
C VAL A 401 -26.39 -8.35 4.19
N LYS A 402 -26.44 -9.59 3.70
CA LYS A 402 -25.66 -10.71 4.25
C LYS A 402 -24.16 -10.50 4.02
N SER A 403 -23.32 -11.00 4.95
CA SER A 403 -21.86 -10.90 4.87
C SER A 403 -21.30 -11.46 3.56
N ASP A 404 -21.78 -12.62 3.13
CA ASP A 404 -21.27 -13.30 1.93
C ASP A 404 -21.56 -12.47 0.67
N LYS A 405 -22.71 -11.77 0.63
CA LYS A 405 -23.00 -10.86 -0.47
C LYS A 405 -22.04 -9.67 -0.49
N ILE A 406 -21.73 -9.09 0.66
CA ILE A 406 -20.75 -7.99 0.78
C ILE A 406 -19.37 -8.47 0.34
N ASP A 407 -18.94 -9.66 0.75
CA ASP A 407 -17.66 -10.25 0.32
C ASP A 407 -17.57 -10.36 -1.22
N ASN A 408 -18.65 -10.81 -1.87
CA ASN A 408 -18.72 -10.97 -3.32
C ASN A 408 -18.62 -9.64 -4.10
N ILE A 409 -18.89 -8.49 -3.47
CA ILE A 409 -18.71 -7.17 -4.11
C ILE A 409 -17.24 -6.97 -4.50
N PHE A 410 -16.32 -7.43 -3.65
CA PHE A 410 -14.88 -7.24 -3.83
C PHE A 410 -14.25 -8.25 -4.79
N SER A 411 -14.96 -9.34 -5.10
CA SER A 411 -14.58 -10.34 -6.11
C SER A 411 -14.70 -9.79 -7.54
N VAL A 412 -13.68 -10.00 -8.37
CA VAL A 412 -13.67 -9.57 -9.79
C VAL A 412 -14.63 -10.40 -10.65
N ASN A 413 -14.83 -11.67 -10.28
CA ASN A 413 -15.46 -12.69 -11.13
C ASN A 413 -16.92 -13.00 -10.82
N GLU A 414 -17.46 -12.45 -9.73
CA GLU A 414 -18.82 -12.78 -9.29
C GLU A 414 -19.79 -11.67 -9.69
N GLU A 415 -20.83 -12.05 -10.44
CA GLU A 415 -21.99 -11.20 -10.65
C GLU A 415 -22.70 -11.00 -9.32
N ALA A 416 -23.02 -9.74 -9.05
CA ALA A 416 -23.50 -9.29 -7.77
C ALA A 416 -25.03 -9.21 -7.84
N ASP A 417 -25.71 -10.28 -7.45
CA ASP A 417 -27.18 -10.32 -7.38
C ASP A 417 -27.69 -9.58 -6.12
N PHE A 418 -27.85 -8.27 -6.27
CA PHE A 418 -28.40 -7.38 -5.25
C PHE A 418 -29.79 -6.92 -5.64
N SER A 419 -30.73 -7.03 -4.71
CA SER A 419 -31.99 -6.31 -4.77
C SER A 419 -31.74 -4.80 -4.73
N ASN A 420 -32.71 -4.02 -5.20
CA ASN A 420 -32.62 -2.56 -5.16
C ASN A 420 -32.44 -2.05 -3.72
N GLU A 421 -33.11 -2.65 -2.74
CA GLU A 421 -33.00 -2.26 -1.32
C GLU A 421 -31.58 -2.47 -0.79
N GLU A 422 -30.98 -3.65 -1.03
CA GLU A 422 -29.60 -3.95 -0.63
C GLU A 422 -28.60 -3.01 -1.31
N ARG A 423 -28.76 -2.77 -2.62
CA ARG A 423 -27.91 -1.87 -3.40
C ARG A 423 -27.93 -0.45 -2.83
N ASN A 424 -29.13 0.07 -2.55
CA ASN A 424 -29.31 1.41 -2.01
C ASN A 424 -28.68 1.51 -0.62
N GLU A 425 -28.87 0.49 0.22
CA GLU A 425 -28.28 0.46 1.56
C GLU A 425 -26.74 0.50 1.51
N ILE A 426 -26.11 -0.26 0.61
CA ILE A 426 -24.65 -0.25 0.43
C ILE A 426 -24.17 1.11 -0.08
N LEU A 427 -24.82 1.67 -1.10
CA LEU A 427 -24.41 2.95 -1.68
C LEU A 427 -24.59 4.12 -0.70
N ASN A 428 -25.64 4.09 0.14
CA ASN A 428 -25.83 5.04 1.22
C ASN A 428 -24.68 4.95 2.24
N ALA A 429 -24.32 3.73 2.65
CA ALA A 429 -23.22 3.49 3.57
C ALA A 429 -21.90 4.02 2.99
N ILE A 430 -21.61 3.71 1.71
CA ILE A 430 -20.40 4.20 1.02
C ILE A 430 -20.37 5.73 1.00
N HIS A 431 -21.50 6.39 0.70
CA HIS A 431 -21.55 7.84 0.62
C HIS A 431 -21.33 8.55 1.95
N GLU A 432 -21.70 7.94 3.09
CA GLU A 432 -21.51 8.50 4.43
C GLU A 432 -20.12 8.24 5.01
N MET A 433 -19.38 7.29 4.43
CA MET A 433 -18.10 6.81 4.94
C MET A 433 -17.02 7.89 4.92
N LYS A 434 -16.32 8.05 6.04
CA LYS A 434 -15.14 8.93 6.20
C LYS A 434 -13.91 8.13 6.58
N ILE A 435 -12.83 8.35 5.85
CA ILE A 435 -11.58 7.62 5.99
C ILE A 435 -10.42 8.58 6.18
N LEU A 436 -9.54 8.23 7.11
CA LEU A 436 -8.32 8.98 7.41
C LEU A 436 -7.10 8.07 7.33
N ASP A 437 -6.07 8.55 6.62
CA ASP A 437 -4.71 8.09 6.79
C ASP A 437 -3.87 9.15 7.51
N ILE A 438 -3.43 8.85 8.73
CA ILE A 438 -2.70 9.78 9.60
C ILE A 438 -1.17 9.82 9.35
N ALA A 439 -0.70 9.02 8.40
CA ALA A 439 0.69 9.00 7.92
C ALA A 439 0.69 8.59 6.44
N CYS A 440 0.01 9.39 5.61
CA CYS A 440 -0.41 8.98 4.28
C CYS A 440 0.71 8.88 3.24
N GLY A 441 1.89 9.44 3.52
CA GLY A 441 3.03 9.44 2.61
C GLY A 441 2.64 9.98 1.24
N SER A 442 3.03 9.25 0.18
CA SER A 442 2.65 9.56 -1.21
C SER A 442 1.21 9.19 -1.59
N GLY A 443 0.35 8.85 -0.63
CA GLY A 443 -1.08 8.66 -0.84
C GLY A 443 -1.47 7.26 -1.29
N ALA A 444 -0.70 6.23 -0.93
CA ALA A 444 -0.98 4.85 -1.32
C ALA A 444 -2.37 4.36 -0.85
N PHE A 445 -2.72 4.54 0.43
CA PHE A 445 -4.05 4.17 0.93
C PHE A 445 -5.17 5.09 0.42
N PRO A 446 -5.03 6.44 0.44
CA PRO A 446 -6.01 7.33 -0.19
C PRO A 446 -6.38 6.94 -1.63
N MET A 447 -5.39 6.65 -2.48
CA MET A 447 -5.65 6.25 -3.87
C MET A 447 -6.21 4.83 -3.97
N GLY A 448 -5.74 3.90 -3.11
CA GLY A 448 -6.31 2.55 -3.03
C GLY A 448 -7.80 2.57 -2.67
N ILE A 449 -8.19 3.43 -1.72
CA ILE A 449 -9.60 3.67 -1.35
C ILE A 449 -10.37 4.23 -2.53
N LEU A 450 -9.87 5.30 -3.16
CA LEU A 450 -10.52 5.95 -4.30
C LEU A 450 -10.83 4.93 -5.39
N ASN A 451 -9.85 4.14 -5.79
CA ASN A 451 -10.00 3.16 -6.86
C ASN A 451 -10.94 2.02 -6.45
N ARG A 452 -10.80 1.48 -5.22
CA ARG A 452 -11.60 0.33 -4.80
C ARG A 452 -13.06 0.69 -4.57
N VAL A 453 -13.35 1.83 -3.96
CA VAL A 453 -14.73 2.30 -3.77
C VAL A 453 -15.37 2.67 -5.11
N PHE A 454 -14.63 3.32 -6.02
CA PHE A 454 -15.13 3.59 -7.36
C PHE A 454 -15.53 2.31 -8.10
N ASN A 455 -14.69 1.27 -8.06
CA ASN A 455 -15.00 -0.04 -8.65
C ASN A 455 -16.26 -0.69 -8.03
N ILE A 456 -16.51 -0.48 -6.74
CA ILE A 456 -17.73 -0.97 -6.06
C ILE A 456 -18.96 -0.23 -6.60
N ILE A 457 -18.90 1.10 -6.70
CA ILE A 457 -19.99 1.92 -7.24
C ILE A 457 -20.28 1.50 -8.69
N ASP A 458 -19.25 1.37 -9.52
CA ASP A 458 -19.38 0.93 -10.92
C ASP A 458 -20.01 -0.47 -11.04
N LYS A 459 -19.63 -1.39 -10.15
CA LYS A 459 -20.22 -2.74 -10.10
C LYS A 459 -21.69 -2.73 -9.67
N LEU A 460 -22.07 -1.86 -8.73
CA LEU A 460 -23.42 -1.79 -8.18
C LEU A 460 -24.37 -0.93 -9.03
N ASP A 461 -23.85 0.06 -9.74
CA ASP A 461 -24.60 1.03 -10.53
C ASP A 461 -23.90 1.28 -11.87
N SER A 462 -23.87 0.25 -12.71
CA SER A 462 -23.16 0.25 -14.01
C SER A 462 -23.72 1.26 -15.01
N ASN A 463 -24.97 1.68 -14.84
CA ASN A 463 -25.61 2.71 -15.65
C ASN A 463 -25.47 4.11 -15.02
N HIS A 464 -24.92 4.22 -13.81
CA HIS A 464 -24.67 5.48 -13.10
C HIS A 464 -25.92 6.35 -12.85
N GLU A 465 -27.12 5.75 -12.93
CA GLU A 465 -28.39 6.47 -12.76
C GLU A 465 -28.77 6.56 -11.29
N PHE A 466 -28.61 5.47 -10.56
CA PHE A 466 -29.09 5.37 -9.18
C PHE A 466 -28.25 6.24 -8.22
N TYR A 467 -26.93 6.13 -8.30
CA TYR A 467 -26.01 6.88 -7.45
C TYR A 467 -26.07 8.37 -7.79
N LYS A 468 -26.35 8.74 -9.05
CA LYS A 468 -26.63 10.13 -9.45
C LYS A 468 -27.84 10.70 -8.71
N GLU A 469 -28.99 10.02 -8.76
CA GLU A 469 -30.20 10.50 -8.08
C GLU A 469 -29.97 10.64 -6.57
N PHE A 470 -29.28 9.66 -6.00
CA PHE A 470 -28.90 9.67 -4.60
C PHE A 470 -28.00 10.86 -4.24
N LEU A 471 -26.91 11.09 -4.99
CA LEU A 471 -26.02 12.23 -4.79
C LEU A 471 -26.76 13.56 -4.93
N LEU A 472 -27.58 13.73 -5.96
CA LEU A 472 -28.35 14.95 -6.19
C LEU A 472 -29.43 15.20 -5.11
N LYS A 473 -29.81 14.18 -4.34
CA LYS A 473 -30.72 14.31 -3.19
C LYS A 473 -29.99 14.73 -1.92
N ASN A 474 -28.76 14.27 -1.72
CA ASN A 474 -28.02 14.48 -0.46
C ASN A 474 -27.07 15.69 -0.48
N ILE A 475 -26.58 16.07 -1.66
CA ILE A 475 -25.74 17.26 -1.83
C ILE A 475 -26.63 18.51 -1.88
N LYS A 476 -26.23 19.58 -1.18
CA LYS A 476 -26.95 20.86 -1.11
C LYS A 476 -26.10 22.01 -1.66
N GLY A 477 -26.75 23.16 -1.91
CA GLY A 477 -26.07 24.40 -2.28
C GLY A 477 -25.38 24.34 -3.66
N GLN A 478 -24.25 25.06 -3.78
CA GLN A 478 -23.51 25.22 -5.03
C GLN A 478 -22.94 23.89 -5.56
N ALA A 479 -22.49 23.01 -4.66
CA ALA A 479 -22.01 21.68 -5.03
C ALA A 479 -23.08 20.89 -5.81
N ARG A 480 -24.35 20.94 -5.39
CA ARG A 480 -25.44 20.23 -6.07
C ARG A 480 -25.57 20.66 -7.55
N GLU A 481 -25.51 21.96 -7.81
CA GLU A 481 -25.62 22.50 -9.17
C GLU A 481 -24.41 22.13 -10.03
N GLU A 482 -23.22 22.08 -9.44
CA GLU A 482 -22.00 21.65 -10.11
C GLU A 482 -22.06 20.16 -10.51
N PHE A 483 -22.46 19.31 -9.57
CA PHE A 483 -22.71 17.89 -9.85
C PHE A 483 -23.78 17.71 -10.93
N LYS A 484 -24.89 18.46 -10.88
CA LYS A 484 -25.94 18.43 -11.89
C LYS A 484 -25.41 18.74 -13.29
N LYS A 485 -24.51 19.72 -13.43
CA LYS A 485 -23.84 20.04 -14.70
C LYS A 485 -22.95 18.90 -15.20
N LEU A 486 -22.19 18.26 -14.32
CA LEU A 486 -21.34 17.11 -14.67
C LEU A 486 -22.19 15.95 -15.23
N TYR A 487 -23.33 15.68 -14.59
CA TYR A 487 -24.25 14.64 -15.06
C TYR A 487 -24.93 14.98 -16.38
N GLN A 488 -25.28 16.25 -16.62
CA GLN A 488 -25.82 16.69 -17.91
C GLN A 488 -24.79 16.55 -19.03
N ALA A 489 -23.51 16.66 -18.70
CA ALA A 489 -22.38 16.44 -19.61
C ALA A 489 -21.93 14.97 -19.69
N ASN A 490 -22.65 14.02 -19.08
CA ASN A 490 -22.30 12.59 -19.01
C ASN A 490 -20.91 12.29 -18.40
N LYS A 491 -20.42 13.13 -17.49
CA LYS A 491 -19.11 13.00 -16.81
C LYS A 491 -19.22 12.28 -15.45
N PHE A 492 -19.78 11.08 -15.46
CA PHE A 492 -20.13 10.33 -14.23
C PHE A 492 -18.89 9.97 -13.39
N ASN A 493 -17.86 9.38 -13.99
CA ASN A 493 -16.66 8.93 -13.29
C ASN A 493 -15.96 10.07 -12.55
N TYR A 494 -15.78 11.19 -13.24
CA TYR A 494 -15.20 12.41 -12.68
C TYR A 494 -16.02 12.89 -11.48
N ALA A 495 -17.36 12.97 -11.63
CA ALA A 495 -18.24 13.41 -10.55
C ALA A 495 -18.09 12.52 -9.31
N TYR A 496 -18.09 11.19 -9.46
CA TYR A 496 -17.98 10.28 -8.32
C TYR A 496 -16.63 10.37 -7.62
N LYS A 497 -15.53 10.39 -8.38
CA LYS A 497 -14.19 10.56 -7.82
C LYS A 497 -14.04 11.91 -7.10
N LEU A 498 -14.63 12.97 -7.65
CA LEU A 498 -14.64 14.30 -7.02
C LEU A 498 -15.39 14.28 -5.68
N ASP A 499 -16.58 13.67 -5.64
CA ASP A 499 -17.38 13.51 -4.41
C ASP A 499 -16.62 12.76 -3.32
N MET A 500 -15.97 11.65 -3.69
CA MET A 500 -15.17 10.84 -2.79
C MET A 500 -13.96 11.59 -2.25
N LEU A 501 -13.23 12.30 -3.12
CA LEU A 501 -12.10 13.12 -2.70
C LEU A 501 -12.56 14.22 -1.74
N GLN A 502 -13.70 14.86 -2.00
CA GLN A 502 -14.21 15.96 -1.19
C GLN A 502 -14.62 15.53 0.23
N ARG A 503 -15.35 14.40 0.36
CA ARG A 503 -16.06 14.06 1.61
C ARG A 503 -15.52 12.83 2.34
N MET A 504 -14.92 11.89 1.63
CA MET A 504 -14.52 10.58 2.18
C MET A 504 -13.03 10.53 2.52
N ILE A 505 -12.17 11.02 1.65
CA ILE A 505 -10.73 10.76 1.70
C ILE A 505 -9.98 11.90 2.39
N HIS A 506 -9.30 11.57 3.48
CA HIS A 506 -8.47 12.51 4.25
C HIS A 506 -7.08 11.92 4.48
N GLY A 507 -6.04 12.75 4.34
CA GLY A 507 -4.65 12.34 4.51
C GLY A 507 -3.83 13.35 5.29
N VAL A 508 -2.98 12.88 6.19
CA VAL A 508 -2.02 13.71 6.93
C VAL A 508 -0.63 13.11 6.79
N ASP A 509 0.37 13.96 6.58
CA ASP A 509 1.78 13.56 6.62
C ASP A 509 2.62 14.72 7.14
N ILE A 510 3.74 14.43 7.79
CA ILE A 510 4.64 15.48 8.28
C ILE A 510 5.45 16.12 7.16
N GLN A 511 5.63 15.44 6.02
CA GLN A 511 6.43 15.93 4.89
C GLN A 511 5.53 16.63 3.85
N PRO A 512 5.68 17.96 3.62
CA PRO A 512 4.84 18.71 2.69
C PRO A 512 4.83 18.13 1.26
N ILE A 513 5.99 17.67 0.83
CA ILE A 513 6.19 17.03 -0.46
C ILE A 513 5.45 15.69 -0.61
N ALA A 514 5.35 14.87 0.45
CA ALA A 514 4.57 13.63 0.42
C ALA A 514 3.09 13.95 0.14
N ILE A 515 2.60 15.02 0.77
CA ILE A 515 1.28 15.59 0.54
C ILE A 515 1.12 16.14 -0.89
N GLU A 516 2.12 16.82 -1.45
CA GLU A 516 2.08 17.27 -2.85
C GLU A 516 1.93 16.09 -3.83
N ILE A 517 2.63 14.98 -3.59
CA ILE A 517 2.53 13.77 -4.43
C ILE A 517 1.16 13.11 -4.26
N SER A 518 0.63 13.06 -3.04
CA SER A 518 -0.73 12.56 -2.78
C SER A 518 -1.77 13.35 -3.57
N ARG A 519 -1.68 14.69 -3.56
CA ARG A 519 -2.55 15.57 -4.35
C ARG A 519 -2.35 15.36 -5.85
N LEU A 520 -1.11 15.19 -6.31
CA LEU A 520 -0.78 14.93 -7.72
C LEU A 520 -1.46 13.66 -8.25
N ARG A 521 -1.41 12.58 -7.47
CA ARG A 521 -2.05 11.31 -7.82
C ARG A 521 -3.57 11.41 -7.84
N ALA A 522 -4.14 12.16 -6.89
CA ALA A 522 -5.57 12.47 -6.90
C ALA A 522 -5.99 13.23 -8.18
N PHE A 523 -5.19 14.21 -8.61
CA PHE A 523 -5.43 14.95 -9.85
C PHE A 523 -5.32 14.08 -11.09
N LEU A 524 -4.30 13.22 -11.19
CA LEU A 524 -4.16 12.28 -12.30
C LEU A 524 -5.37 11.34 -12.37
N SER A 525 -5.83 10.83 -11.23
CA SER A 525 -7.02 9.96 -11.16
C SER A 525 -8.30 10.63 -11.70
N LEU A 526 -8.44 11.96 -11.53
CA LEU A 526 -9.55 12.73 -12.11
C LEU A 526 -9.37 12.97 -13.61
N ILE A 527 -8.17 13.37 -14.05
CA ILE A 527 -7.88 13.72 -15.46
C ILE A 527 -8.00 12.52 -16.39
N VAL A 528 -7.75 11.30 -15.90
CA VAL A 528 -7.89 10.06 -16.68
C VAL A 528 -9.26 9.95 -17.37
N ASP A 529 -10.31 10.43 -16.72
CA ASP A 529 -11.70 10.33 -17.20
C ASP A 529 -12.11 11.48 -18.12
N GLU A 530 -11.27 12.50 -18.32
CA GLU A 530 -11.58 13.65 -19.15
C GLU A 530 -11.08 13.46 -20.59
N GLU A 531 -11.88 13.90 -21.57
CA GLU A 531 -11.49 14.00 -22.98
C GLU A 531 -11.65 15.44 -23.47
N LYS A 532 -10.80 15.83 -24.43
CA LYS A 532 -10.79 17.17 -25.01
C LYS A 532 -11.91 17.32 -26.04
N GLU A 533 -12.79 18.29 -25.82
CA GLU A 533 -13.92 18.62 -26.69
C GLU A 533 -13.73 20.02 -27.31
N SER A 534 -13.38 20.06 -28.59
CA SER A 534 -13.16 21.32 -29.30
C SER A 534 -14.48 22.10 -29.44
N GLY A 535 -14.46 23.40 -29.15
CA GLY A 535 -15.64 24.28 -29.23
C GLY A 535 -16.43 24.41 -27.91
N HIS A 536 -16.07 23.64 -26.88
CA HIS A 536 -16.61 23.80 -25.54
C HIS A 536 -15.73 24.73 -24.68
N GLU A 537 -16.34 25.37 -23.67
CA GLU A 537 -15.61 26.14 -22.66
C GLU A 537 -14.53 25.27 -22.02
N ASN A 538 -13.32 25.81 -21.88
CA ASN A 538 -12.14 25.10 -21.38
C ASN A 538 -11.86 23.77 -22.09
N LEU A 539 -12.24 23.65 -23.37
CA LEU A 539 -12.10 22.43 -24.17
C LEU A 539 -12.87 21.23 -23.58
N GLY A 540 -13.97 21.50 -22.87
CA GLY A 540 -14.74 20.49 -22.15
C GLY A 540 -14.09 20.02 -20.85
N ILE A 541 -12.84 20.40 -20.56
CA ILE A 541 -12.09 19.93 -19.40
C ILE A 541 -12.53 20.67 -18.14
N LYS A 542 -12.75 19.94 -17.04
CA LYS A 542 -13.06 20.55 -15.75
C LYS A 542 -11.81 20.98 -14.99
N ALA A 543 -11.96 22.10 -14.29
CA ALA A 543 -10.98 22.58 -13.33
C ALA A 543 -10.77 21.55 -12.21
N LEU A 544 -9.52 21.31 -11.85
CA LEU A 544 -9.19 20.41 -10.74
C LEU A 544 -9.61 21.04 -9.40
N PRO A 545 -10.00 20.24 -8.40
CA PRO A 545 -10.32 20.77 -7.08
C PRO A 545 -9.06 21.29 -6.36
N ASN A 546 -9.25 22.12 -5.34
CA ASN A 546 -8.18 22.42 -4.39
C ASN A 546 -8.24 21.43 -3.23
N LEU A 547 -7.13 20.74 -2.96
CA LEU A 547 -7.04 19.59 -2.05
C LEU A 547 -6.29 19.89 -0.76
N GLU A 548 -5.99 21.17 -0.49
CA GLU A 548 -5.20 21.62 0.65
C GLU A 548 -5.86 21.33 2.01
N PHE A 549 -7.19 21.22 2.04
CA PHE A 549 -7.96 20.80 3.21
C PHE A 549 -8.26 19.30 3.25
N ASN A 550 -7.95 18.53 2.20
CA ASN A 550 -8.14 17.07 2.19
C ASN A 550 -6.83 16.34 2.53
N PHE A 551 -5.71 16.91 2.11
CA PHE A 551 -4.36 16.43 2.40
C PHE A 551 -3.58 17.51 3.12
N ILE A 552 -3.24 17.29 4.39
CA ILE A 552 -2.64 18.29 5.27
C ILE A 552 -1.23 17.90 5.67
N SER A 553 -0.29 18.85 5.56
CA SER A 553 1.05 18.68 6.08
C SER A 553 1.09 19.04 7.56
N ALA A 554 1.19 18.05 8.44
CA ALA A 554 1.18 18.25 9.88
C ALA A 554 1.86 17.13 10.67
N ASN A 555 2.33 17.45 11.88
CA ASN A 555 2.65 16.45 12.88
C ASN A 555 1.35 15.84 13.45
N SER A 556 1.00 14.65 12.98
CA SER A 556 -0.24 13.95 13.37
C SER A 556 -0.30 13.51 14.84
N LEU A 557 0.83 13.52 15.56
CA LEU A 557 0.91 13.03 16.94
C LEU A 557 0.73 14.13 17.99
N ILE A 558 0.73 15.41 17.61
CA ILE A 558 0.53 16.53 18.52
C ILE A 558 -0.89 17.06 18.32
N SER A 559 -1.65 17.20 19.40
CA SER A 559 -3.03 17.72 19.37
C SER A 559 -3.11 19.10 20.03
N LEU A 560 -4.17 19.85 19.74
CA LEU A 560 -4.52 21.06 20.50
C LEU A 560 -5.34 20.66 21.74
N GLU A 561 -5.14 21.37 22.85
CA GLU A 561 -5.97 21.21 24.05
C GLU A 561 -7.19 22.13 23.98
N HIS A 562 -8.38 21.53 24.01
CA HIS A 562 -9.64 22.27 24.10
C HIS A 562 -10.00 22.48 25.57
N LYS A 563 -10.20 23.73 26.00
CA LYS A 563 -10.81 23.99 27.31
C LYS A 563 -12.28 23.56 27.27
N GLU A 564 -12.65 22.50 27.98
CA GLU A 564 -14.05 22.11 28.14
C GLU A 564 -14.82 23.27 28.80
N LYS A 565 -15.76 23.89 28.07
CA LYS A 565 -16.77 24.76 28.67
C LYS A 565 -18.07 23.99 28.78
N GLU A 566 -18.59 23.91 30.01
CA GLU A 566 -19.93 23.44 30.32
C GLU A 566 -20.95 24.10 29.38
N GLN A 567 -21.85 23.27 28.87
CA GLN A 567 -22.93 23.60 27.94
C GLN A 567 -23.66 24.90 28.32
N LYS A 568 -23.55 25.94 27.49
CA LYS A 568 -24.54 27.02 27.39
C LYS A 568 -24.78 27.43 25.95
N GLU A 569 -26.04 27.79 25.71
CA GLU A 569 -26.75 27.89 24.44
C GLU A 569 -26.14 28.83 23.37
N LEU A 570 -26.51 28.49 22.13
CA LEU A 570 -26.13 29.07 20.84
C LEU A 570 -26.00 30.61 20.78
N LYS A 571 -24.78 31.04 20.45
CA LYS A 571 -24.48 32.19 19.58
C LYS A 571 -23.28 31.82 18.71
N ASP A 572 -23.14 32.41 17.51
CA ASP A 572 -22.05 32.24 16.53
C ASP A 572 -20.60 32.55 17.04
N GLY A 573 -20.43 32.74 18.35
CA GLY A 573 -19.15 32.91 19.05
C GLY A 573 -18.69 31.67 19.84
N THR A 574 -19.28 30.49 19.62
CA THR A 574 -18.87 29.21 20.25
C THR A 574 -17.88 28.44 19.36
N THR A 575 -17.19 27.44 19.94
CA THR A 575 -16.29 26.52 19.22
C THR A 575 -16.98 25.87 18.00
N GLU A 576 -18.27 25.54 18.11
CA GLU A 576 -19.06 24.98 17.00
C GLU A 576 -19.23 25.96 15.82
N GLY A 577 -19.44 27.26 16.11
CA GLY A 577 -19.54 28.29 15.08
C GLY A 577 -18.21 28.47 14.32
N PHE A 578 -17.09 28.38 15.02
CA PHE A 578 -15.76 28.38 14.42
C PHE A 578 -15.54 27.15 13.52
N ILE A 579 -15.83 25.95 14.01
CA ILE A 579 -15.70 24.70 13.24
C ILE A 579 -16.58 24.74 11.99
N LYS A 580 -17.81 25.24 12.09
CA LYS A 580 -18.70 25.42 10.95
C LYS A 580 -18.13 26.41 9.93
N SER A 581 -17.53 27.51 10.39
CA SER A 581 -16.87 28.49 9.51
C SER A 581 -15.67 27.88 8.79
N MET A 582 -14.87 27.06 9.48
CA MET A 582 -13.75 26.31 8.89
C MET A 582 -14.22 25.32 7.82
N ARG A 583 -15.32 24.58 8.08
CA ARG A 583 -15.95 23.69 7.07
C ARG A 583 -16.36 24.46 5.83
N ASN A 584 -17.04 25.59 6.00
CA ASN A 584 -17.47 26.41 4.87
C ASN A 584 -16.28 26.94 4.06
N ILE A 585 -15.20 27.38 4.73
CA ILE A 585 -13.95 27.80 4.05
C ILE A 585 -13.36 26.65 3.24
N ALA A 586 -13.27 25.45 3.81
CA ALA A 586 -12.76 24.27 3.12
C ALA A 586 -13.62 23.92 1.88
N GLU A 587 -14.95 23.93 2.02
CA GLU A 587 -15.89 23.66 0.92
C GLU A 587 -15.84 24.74 -0.19
N GLU A 588 -15.78 26.02 0.18
CA GLU A 588 -15.62 27.14 -0.76
C GLU A 588 -14.28 27.03 -1.50
N TYR A 589 -13.19 26.74 -0.77
CA TYR A 589 -11.86 26.65 -1.35
C TYR A 589 -11.74 25.44 -2.27
N PHE A 590 -12.31 24.28 -1.92
CA PHE A 590 -12.29 23.07 -2.75
C PHE A 590 -12.78 23.36 -4.18
N ASN A 591 -13.86 24.15 -4.32
CA ASN A 591 -14.49 24.49 -5.61
C ASN A 591 -13.99 25.82 -6.21
N ALA A 592 -13.01 26.49 -5.59
CA ALA A 592 -12.53 27.80 -6.05
C ALA A 592 -11.70 27.68 -7.34
N ASP A 593 -12.14 28.37 -8.40
CA ASP A 593 -11.63 28.24 -9.78
C ASP A 593 -10.96 29.51 -10.33
N SER A 594 -10.78 30.54 -9.49
CA SER A 594 -10.15 31.82 -9.88
C SER A 594 -9.27 32.34 -8.77
N LEU A 595 -8.22 33.09 -9.14
CA LEU A 595 -7.27 33.65 -8.19
C LEU A 595 -7.93 34.63 -7.21
N ASP A 596 -8.92 35.40 -7.65
CA ASP A 596 -9.59 36.38 -6.79
C ASP A 596 -10.51 35.72 -5.76
N LYS A 597 -11.25 34.66 -6.12
CA LYS A 597 -11.99 33.85 -5.14
C LYS A 597 -11.05 33.22 -4.12
N LYS A 598 -9.91 32.66 -4.57
CA LYS A 598 -8.90 32.08 -3.66
C LYS A 598 -8.35 33.13 -2.69
N LYS A 599 -8.08 34.36 -3.15
CA LYS A 599 -7.68 35.48 -2.28
C LYS A 599 -8.77 35.87 -1.29
N GLU A 600 -10.02 35.97 -1.72
CA GLU A 600 -11.15 36.28 -0.83
C GLU A 600 -11.29 35.24 0.28
N ILE A 601 -11.23 33.95 -0.07
CA ILE A 601 -11.32 32.85 0.90
C ILE A 601 -10.11 32.87 1.84
N LYS A 602 -8.91 33.16 1.34
CA LYS A 602 -7.73 33.39 2.20
C LYS A 602 -7.96 34.52 3.19
N HIS A 603 -8.51 35.66 2.76
CA HIS A 603 -8.85 36.76 3.66
C HIS A 603 -9.93 36.37 4.70
N LYS A 604 -10.92 35.55 4.34
CA LYS A 604 -11.89 34.98 5.29
C LYS A 604 -11.20 34.12 6.34
N PHE A 605 -10.26 33.27 5.92
CA PHE A 605 -9.46 32.44 6.82
C PHE A 605 -8.59 33.29 7.75
N ASP A 606 -7.84 34.26 7.22
CA ASP A 606 -6.98 35.16 8.01
C ASP A 606 -7.81 35.95 9.05
N SER A 607 -9.00 36.41 8.66
CA SER A 607 -9.94 37.08 9.56
C SER A 607 -10.45 36.15 10.66
N LEU A 608 -10.72 34.89 10.33
CA LEU A 608 -11.15 33.87 11.29
C LEU A 608 -10.02 33.52 12.27
N GLN A 609 -8.78 33.41 11.80
CA GLN A 609 -7.61 33.25 12.66
C GLN A 609 -7.42 34.45 13.61
N ALA A 610 -7.53 35.68 13.10
CA ALA A 610 -7.42 36.89 13.93
C ALA A 610 -8.49 36.96 15.02
N ARG A 611 -9.72 36.51 14.74
CA ARG A 611 -10.79 36.40 15.76
C ARG A 611 -10.43 35.39 16.86
N ILE A 612 -9.76 34.29 16.54
CA ILE A 612 -9.27 33.34 17.56
C ILE A 612 -8.29 34.00 18.54
N ILE A 613 -7.42 34.89 18.04
CA ILE A 613 -6.46 35.61 18.87
C ILE A 613 -7.19 36.50 19.87
N ASN A 614 -8.15 37.29 19.38
CA ASN A 614 -8.74 38.42 20.11
C ASN A 614 -9.96 38.05 20.96
N GLU A 615 -10.74 37.05 20.58
CA GLU A 615 -12.09 36.85 21.12
C GLU A 615 -12.32 35.46 21.75
N ASN A 616 -11.57 34.43 21.35
CA ASN A 616 -11.86 33.05 21.73
C ASN A 616 -10.93 32.51 22.84
N ASP A 617 -11.54 31.93 23.87
CA ASP A 617 -10.85 31.44 25.08
C ASP A 617 -10.84 29.90 25.18
N PHE A 618 -11.18 29.18 24.09
CA PHE A 618 -11.24 27.72 24.09
C PHE A 618 -9.90 27.03 23.82
N LEU A 619 -8.90 27.75 23.29
CA LEU A 619 -7.51 27.28 23.14
C LEU A 619 -6.62 27.89 24.22
N THR A 620 -5.59 27.15 24.63
CA THR A 620 -4.53 27.65 25.51
C THR A 620 -3.65 28.68 24.80
N SER A 621 -2.88 29.49 25.54
CA SER A 621 -1.98 30.48 24.93
C SER A 621 -0.92 29.86 24.02
N ASP A 622 -0.45 28.65 24.34
CA ASP A 622 0.52 27.93 23.51
C ASP A 622 -0.14 27.27 22.30
N ASP A 623 -1.36 26.74 22.43
CA ASP A 623 -2.11 26.20 21.29
C ASP A 623 -2.59 27.29 20.33
N LYS A 624 -2.84 28.51 20.81
CA LYS A 624 -3.04 29.67 19.93
C LYS A 624 -1.82 29.88 19.03
N LYS A 625 -0.60 29.79 19.56
CA LYS A 625 0.62 29.94 18.74
C LYS A 625 0.76 28.83 17.70
N LYS A 626 0.49 27.58 18.09
CA LYS A 626 0.48 26.43 17.15
C LYS A 626 -0.55 26.65 16.05
N PHE A 627 -1.78 27.01 16.41
CA PHE A 627 -2.84 27.27 15.43
C PHE A 627 -2.48 28.41 14.45
N LEU A 628 -1.82 29.47 14.93
CA LEU A 628 -1.35 30.56 14.08
C LEU A 628 -0.20 30.18 13.15
N SER A 629 0.53 29.09 13.43
CA SER A 629 1.54 28.58 12.49
C SER A 629 0.93 27.78 11.35
N TRP A 630 -0.35 27.38 11.45
CA TRP A 630 -1.04 26.66 10.40
C TRP A 630 -1.58 27.61 9.33
N ASN A 631 -1.05 27.46 8.12
CA ASN A 631 -1.58 28.09 6.92
C ASN A 631 -1.80 27.03 5.84
N PRO A 632 -3.06 26.63 5.54
CA PRO A 632 -3.34 25.59 4.55
C PRO A 632 -2.98 26.00 3.12
N PHE A 633 -2.80 27.30 2.85
CA PHE A 633 -2.45 27.82 1.51
C PHE A 633 -0.94 27.80 1.24
N GLU A 634 -0.12 27.49 2.25
CA GLU A 634 1.33 27.35 2.14
C GLU A 634 1.75 25.87 2.14
N ASN A 635 2.92 25.59 1.54
CA ASN A 635 3.48 24.23 1.52
C ASN A 635 4.43 24.02 2.71
N LYS A 636 3.94 24.29 3.92
CA LYS A 636 4.71 24.14 5.15
C LYS A 636 4.00 23.17 6.08
N SER A 637 4.79 22.37 6.78
CA SER A 637 4.24 21.48 7.80
C SER A 637 3.90 22.27 9.05
N THR A 638 2.77 21.98 9.66
CA THR A 638 2.40 22.54 10.97
C THR A 638 2.68 21.54 12.10
N ASP A 639 2.99 22.04 13.29
CA ASP A 639 3.41 21.22 14.43
C ASP A 639 2.27 20.46 15.11
N PHE A 640 1.02 20.56 14.64
CA PHE A 640 -0.13 19.92 15.29
C PHE A 640 -1.14 19.37 14.28
N PHE A 641 -1.93 18.42 14.73
CA PHE A 641 -3.08 17.88 14.03
C PHE A 641 -4.33 17.79 14.90
N ASP A 642 -5.36 18.53 14.50
CA ASP A 642 -6.71 18.52 15.05
C ASP A 642 -7.72 18.32 13.91
N SER A 643 -8.36 17.14 13.87
CA SER A 643 -9.23 16.77 12.76
C SER A 643 -10.54 17.56 12.73
N GLU A 644 -11.02 18.00 13.88
CA GLU A 644 -12.26 18.78 13.96
C GLU A 644 -12.05 20.19 13.41
N ILE A 645 -10.90 20.80 13.69
CA ILE A 645 -10.52 22.12 13.16
C ILE A 645 -10.09 22.03 11.70
N GLN A 646 -9.22 21.09 11.35
CA GLN A 646 -8.54 21.07 10.07
C GLN A 646 -9.32 20.34 8.97
N PHE A 647 -10.02 19.26 9.31
CA PHE A 647 -10.89 18.52 8.38
C PHE A 647 -12.38 18.80 8.60
N GLY A 648 -12.75 19.54 9.65
CA GLY A 648 -14.15 19.73 9.98
C GLY A 648 -14.81 18.44 10.49
N THR A 649 -14.07 17.39 10.86
CA THR A 649 -14.67 16.16 11.38
C THR A 649 -13.86 15.61 12.53
N LYS A 650 -14.52 15.39 13.67
CA LYS A 650 -13.87 14.89 14.87
C LYS A 650 -13.47 13.43 14.77
N PHE A 651 -14.35 12.61 14.19
CA PHE A 651 -14.20 11.17 14.12
C PHE A 651 -14.29 10.65 12.68
N PHE A 652 -13.75 9.45 12.49
CA PHE A 652 -13.69 8.74 11.21
C PHE A 652 -14.19 7.31 11.37
N ASP A 653 -14.83 6.78 10.32
CA ASP A 653 -15.30 5.40 10.27
C ASP A 653 -14.14 4.42 10.08
N ILE A 654 -13.12 4.84 9.34
CA ILE A 654 -11.91 4.04 9.07
C ILE A 654 -10.66 4.90 9.30
N VAL A 655 -9.72 4.36 10.07
CA VAL A 655 -8.35 4.88 10.16
C VAL A 655 -7.39 3.82 9.63
N ILE A 656 -6.64 4.14 8.58
CA ILE A 656 -5.80 3.16 7.86
C ILE A 656 -4.43 3.76 7.55
N GLY A 657 -3.37 2.96 7.47
CA GLY A 657 -2.05 3.49 7.13
C GLY A 657 -0.87 2.57 7.41
N ASN A 658 0.31 3.04 7.02
CA ASN A 658 1.61 2.46 7.38
C ASN A 658 2.39 3.49 8.22
N PRO A 659 2.04 3.68 9.50
CA PRO A 659 2.68 4.69 10.34
C PRO A 659 4.19 4.41 10.49
N PRO A 660 5.02 5.46 10.64
CA PRO A 660 6.45 5.29 10.82
C PRO A 660 6.77 4.57 12.14
N TYR A 661 7.77 3.71 12.12
CA TYR A 661 8.27 2.97 13.28
C TYR A 661 9.78 3.13 13.44
N GLY A 662 10.24 3.24 14.69
CA GLY A 662 11.66 3.44 15.01
C GLY A 662 12.21 4.83 14.71
N ALA A 663 11.34 5.81 14.43
CA ALA A 663 11.76 7.19 14.15
C ALA A 663 12.46 7.84 15.36
N LYS A 664 13.42 8.74 15.09
CA LYS A 664 14.06 9.54 16.16
C LYS A 664 13.02 10.52 16.72
N ILE A 665 12.82 10.50 18.04
CA ILE A 665 11.88 11.40 18.74
C ILE A 665 12.70 12.44 19.51
N SER A 666 12.36 13.73 19.34
CA SER A 666 13.00 14.83 20.07
C SER A 666 12.75 14.73 21.58
N ALA A 667 13.52 15.46 22.40
CA ALA A 667 13.34 15.44 23.85
C ALA A 667 11.98 16.05 24.25
N GLU A 668 11.58 17.10 23.54
CA GLU A 668 10.33 17.84 23.68
C GLU A 668 9.14 16.94 23.32
N ASP A 669 9.17 16.29 22.15
CA ASP A 669 8.11 15.38 21.72
C ASP A 669 8.00 14.19 22.67
N LYS A 670 9.12 13.64 23.13
CA LYS A 670 9.12 12.55 24.09
C LYS A 670 8.48 12.94 25.41
N LYS A 671 8.64 14.19 25.85
CA LYS A 671 7.96 14.73 27.03
C LYS A 671 6.46 14.90 26.77
N TYR A 672 6.09 15.53 25.66
CA TYR A 672 4.70 15.70 25.25
C TYR A 672 3.97 14.36 25.16
N PHE A 673 4.57 13.38 24.49
CA PHE A 673 4.01 12.04 24.35
C PHE A 673 3.80 11.39 25.70
N LYS A 674 4.77 11.52 26.62
CA LYS A 674 4.70 11.02 28.00
C LYS A 674 3.52 11.58 28.80
N GLU A 675 3.17 12.83 28.57
CA GLU A 675 2.12 13.54 29.28
C GLU A 675 0.73 13.28 28.66
N ASN A 676 0.66 13.06 27.34
CA ASN A 676 -0.61 13.04 26.59
C ASN A 676 -1.09 11.66 26.13
N TYR A 677 -0.24 10.63 26.11
CA TYR A 677 -0.61 9.28 25.63
C TYR A 677 -0.62 8.25 26.76
N LYS A 678 -1.79 7.83 27.23
CA LYS A 678 -1.87 7.00 28.42
C LYS A 678 -1.30 5.59 28.22
N TYR A 679 -1.51 4.99 27.05
CA TYR A 679 -1.24 3.57 26.83
C TYR A 679 0.08 3.32 26.07
N ALA A 680 0.48 4.24 25.19
CA ALA A 680 1.71 4.14 24.42
C ALA A 680 2.99 4.33 25.26
N ASN A 681 2.89 4.92 26.45
CA ASN A 681 4.05 5.32 27.28
C ASN A 681 4.64 4.23 28.18
N GLN A 682 4.07 3.02 28.22
CA GLN A 682 4.64 1.95 29.02
C GLN A 682 5.93 1.40 28.38
N GLY A 683 7.04 1.42 29.12
CA GLY A 683 8.32 0.86 28.68
C GLY A 683 9.02 1.69 27.60
N SER A 684 9.54 1.03 26.56
CA SER A 684 10.15 1.73 25.42
C SER A 684 9.08 2.45 24.60
N LEU A 685 9.33 3.74 24.34
CA LEU A 685 8.51 4.56 23.45
C LEU A 685 8.92 4.28 22.01
N ASP A 686 7.95 3.90 21.19
CA ASP A 686 8.09 3.69 19.75
C ASP A 686 6.89 4.37 19.08
N THR A 687 7.11 5.05 17.96
CA THR A 687 6.12 5.92 17.31
C THR A 687 4.87 5.15 16.91
N TYR A 688 4.98 3.90 16.45
CA TYR A 688 3.81 3.12 16.05
C TYR A 688 2.79 2.94 17.17
N LYS A 689 3.23 2.89 18.44
CA LYS A 689 2.34 2.74 19.60
C LYS A 689 1.49 4.01 19.79
N ILE A 690 2.13 5.16 19.60
CA ILE A 690 1.50 6.48 19.68
C ILE A 690 0.49 6.63 18.54
N PHE A 691 0.85 6.20 17.33
CA PHE A 691 -0.06 6.14 16.18
C PHE A 691 -1.28 5.25 16.45
N ILE A 692 -1.12 4.05 17.03
CA ILE A 692 -2.26 3.18 17.39
C ILE A 692 -3.21 3.90 18.37
N GLU A 693 -2.68 4.55 19.41
CA GLU A 693 -3.50 5.27 20.39
C GLU A 693 -4.17 6.52 19.77
N LYS A 694 -3.44 7.32 18.97
CA LYS A 694 -4.00 8.46 18.24
C LYS A 694 -5.10 8.00 17.28
N GLY A 695 -4.86 6.95 16.51
CA GLY A 695 -5.83 6.36 15.59
C GLY A 695 -7.07 5.84 16.32
N PHE A 696 -6.90 5.16 17.45
CA PHE A 696 -8.02 4.74 18.30
C PHE A 696 -8.88 5.94 18.75
N ASN A 697 -8.25 7.04 19.16
CA ASN A 697 -8.94 8.26 19.60
C ASN A 697 -9.67 9.01 18.47
N LEU A 698 -9.22 8.85 17.22
CA LEU A 698 -9.83 9.44 16.02
C LEU A 698 -10.96 8.59 15.43
N LEU A 699 -11.14 7.34 15.89
CA LEU A 699 -12.24 6.48 15.43
C LEU A 699 -13.58 6.90 16.04
N ASP A 700 -14.62 6.85 15.22
CA ASP A 700 -16.00 6.89 15.71
C ASP A 700 -16.35 5.56 16.41
N LYS A 701 -17.46 5.55 17.15
CA LYS A 701 -18.03 4.32 17.68
C LYS A 701 -18.47 3.43 16.53
N ASN A 702 -18.01 2.17 16.55
CA ASN A 702 -18.10 1.20 15.45
C ASN A 702 -17.17 1.48 14.27
N GLY A 703 -16.25 2.44 14.38
CA GLY A 703 -15.17 2.61 13.43
C GLY A 703 -14.13 1.50 13.55
N ASN A 704 -13.37 1.27 12.48
CA ASN A 704 -12.28 0.30 12.47
C ASN A 704 -10.93 0.91 12.08
N LEU A 705 -9.87 0.39 12.69
CA LEU A 705 -8.50 0.78 12.39
C LEU A 705 -7.76 -0.38 11.76
N ASN A 706 -6.88 -0.10 10.78
CA ASN A 706 -5.98 -1.08 10.18
C ASN A 706 -4.59 -0.47 9.92
N PHE A 707 -3.56 -0.92 10.66
CA PHE A 707 -2.19 -0.45 10.51
C PHE A 707 -1.18 -1.56 10.22
N ILE A 708 -0.16 -1.22 9.44
CA ILE A 708 1.09 -1.97 9.36
C ILE A 708 2.02 -1.46 10.45
N VAL A 709 2.51 -2.36 11.31
CA VAL A 709 3.38 -2.02 12.45
C VAL A 709 4.44 -3.10 12.65
N PRO A 710 5.51 -2.85 13.43
CA PRO A 710 6.44 -3.89 13.81
C PRO A 710 5.76 -5.06 14.52
N MET A 711 6.22 -6.29 14.27
CA MET A 711 5.65 -7.50 14.88
C MET A 711 5.77 -7.51 16.42
N SER A 712 6.65 -6.68 16.98
CA SER A 712 6.74 -6.43 18.43
C SER A 712 5.41 -5.97 19.04
N VAL A 713 4.48 -5.40 18.26
CA VAL A 713 3.10 -5.13 18.72
C VAL A 713 2.44 -6.37 19.31
N THR A 714 2.81 -7.57 18.85
CA THR A 714 2.21 -8.84 19.30
C THR A 714 2.88 -9.41 20.55
N SER A 715 4.03 -8.89 20.96
CA SER A 715 4.81 -9.42 22.09
C SER A 715 5.76 -8.37 22.68
N GLY A 716 5.60 -8.04 23.95
CA GLY A 716 6.54 -7.19 24.69
C GLY A 716 5.92 -6.50 25.90
N LYS A 717 6.68 -6.37 26.99
CA LYS A 717 6.22 -5.71 28.22
C LYS A 717 5.80 -4.24 28.02
N SER A 718 6.39 -3.58 27.01
CA SER A 718 6.03 -2.21 26.65
C SER A 718 4.63 -2.08 26.03
N ASN A 719 4.00 -3.20 25.63
CA ASN A 719 2.71 -3.21 24.96
C ASN A 719 1.54 -3.63 25.86
N ILE A 720 1.77 -3.93 27.15
CA ILE A 720 0.72 -4.40 28.08
C ILE A 720 -0.45 -3.40 28.18
N ALA A 721 -0.15 -2.11 28.40
CA ALA A 721 -1.18 -1.07 28.47
C ALA A 721 -1.92 -0.90 27.13
N LEU A 722 -1.19 -0.99 26.01
CA LEU A 722 -1.78 -0.90 24.67
C LEU A 722 -2.70 -2.09 24.39
N HIS A 723 -2.28 -3.32 24.70
CA HIS A 723 -3.11 -4.53 24.62
C HIS A 723 -4.35 -4.41 25.48
N LYS A 724 -4.21 -3.91 26.72
CA LYS A 724 -5.34 -3.68 27.61
C LYS A 724 -6.34 -2.69 26.99
N MET A 725 -5.87 -1.58 26.44
CA MET A 725 -6.73 -0.59 25.77
C MET A 725 -7.57 -1.23 24.66
N ILE A 726 -6.93 -1.96 23.74
CA ILE A 726 -7.66 -2.58 22.61
C ILE A 726 -8.54 -3.75 23.06
N LEU A 727 -8.11 -4.57 24.03
CA LEU A 727 -8.91 -5.68 24.54
C LEU A 727 -10.15 -5.20 25.33
N ASP A 728 -10.06 -4.08 26.03
CA ASP A 728 -11.18 -3.58 26.84
C ASP A 728 -12.21 -2.79 26.00
N ASN A 729 -11.82 -2.26 24.83
CA ASN A 729 -12.65 -1.32 24.06
C ASN A 729 -12.98 -1.76 22.62
N CYS A 730 -12.36 -2.83 22.10
CA CYS A 730 -12.60 -3.30 20.74
C CYS A 730 -13.26 -4.69 20.75
N LYS A 731 -14.46 -4.83 20.16
CA LYS A 731 -15.17 -6.12 20.07
C LYS A 731 -14.37 -7.17 19.31
N MET A 732 -13.66 -6.76 18.26
CA MET A 732 -12.89 -7.65 17.40
C MET A 732 -11.50 -7.06 17.16
N ILE A 733 -10.48 -7.90 17.26
CA ILE A 733 -9.09 -7.60 16.95
C ILE A 733 -8.61 -8.66 15.95
N ARG A 734 -7.92 -8.24 14.89
CA ARG A 734 -7.35 -9.12 13.88
C ARG A 734 -5.87 -8.81 13.72
N VAL A 735 -5.02 -9.83 13.76
CA VAL A 735 -3.56 -9.66 13.64
C VAL A 735 -3.00 -10.73 12.71
N SER A 736 -2.36 -10.29 11.63
CA SER A 736 -1.53 -11.15 10.79
C SER A 736 -0.06 -10.75 10.94
N SER A 737 0.81 -11.72 11.19
CA SER A 737 2.24 -11.48 11.43
C SER A 737 3.08 -12.08 10.33
N TYR A 738 4.16 -11.39 9.97
CA TYR A 738 5.03 -11.75 8.84
C TYR A 738 6.49 -11.69 9.23
N ASN A 739 7.22 -12.75 8.89
CA ASN A 739 8.66 -12.81 9.08
C ASN A 739 9.40 -12.11 7.92
N ASP A 740 10.62 -11.65 8.17
CA ASP A 740 11.49 -11.04 7.16
C ASP A 740 12.33 -12.07 6.38
N ARG A 741 12.19 -13.36 6.73
CA ARG A 741 12.89 -14.50 6.13
C ARG A 741 11.92 -15.65 5.81
N PRO A 742 12.14 -16.41 4.71
CA PRO A 742 13.32 -16.40 3.84
C PRO A 742 13.34 -15.24 2.82
N SER A 743 12.19 -14.64 2.53
CA SER A 743 12.07 -13.41 1.73
C SER A 743 11.24 -12.37 2.48
N GLN A 744 11.53 -11.10 2.27
CA GLN A 744 10.78 -10.00 2.86
C GLN A 744 9.40 -9.87 2.19
N VAL A 745 8.38 -9.55 2.98
CA VAL A 745 7.08 -9.10 2.45
C VAL A 745 7.18 -7.64 1.98
N PHE A 746 8.04 -6.84 2.62
CA PHE A 746 8.32 -5.45 2.27
C PHE A 746 9.75 -5.33 1.77
N ASN A 747 9.94 -5.18 0.46
CA ASN A 747 11.25 -5.20 -0.21
C ASN A 747 12.28 -4.21 0.35
N ASN A 748 11.83 -3.17 1.06
CA ASN A 748 12.68 -2.09 1.57
C ASN A 748 12.89 -2.13 3.10
N ALA A 749 12.38 -3.15 3.82
CA ALA A 749 12.48 -3.25 5.27
C ALA A 749 12.94 -4.64 5.73
N HIS A 750 14.13 -4.75 6.34
CA HIS A 750 14.56 -5.96 7.08
C HIS A 750 13.91 -5.97 8.48
N GLN A 751 12.59 -5.99 8.52
CA GLN A 751 11.83 -5.94 9.75
C GLN A 751 10.65 -6.91 9.68
N LYS A 752 10.44 -7.63 10.78
CA LYS A 752 9.24 -8.43 10.99
C LYS A 752 8.10 -7.47 11.29
N ILE A 753 7.00 -7.62 10.56
CA ILE A 753 5.86 -6.72 10.64
C ILE A 753 4.59 -7.51 10.99
N SER A 754 3.60 -6.80 11.50
CA SER A 754 2.24 -7.26 11.64
C SER A 754 1.29 -6.27 10.99
N ILE A 755 0.21 -6.76 10.39
CA ILE A 755 -0.97 -5.95 10.11
C ILE A 755 -1.91 -6.16 11.29
N ILE A 756 -2.17 -5.10 12.05
CA ILE A 756 -3.11 -5.08 13.17
C ILE A 756 -4.36 -4.30 12.77
N GLY A 757 -5.51 -4.93 12.92
CA GLY A 757 -6.81 -4.33 12.72
C GLY A 757 -7.70 -4.49 13.94
N PHE A 758 -8.56 -3.52 14.24
CA PHE A 758 -9.57 -3.67 15.29
C PHE A 758 -10.82 -2.84 15.04
N LEU A 759 -11.94 -3.32 15.55
CA LEU A 759 -13.25 -2.65 15.52
C LEU A 759 -13.55 -2.06 16.89
N ARG A 760 -13.57 -0.72 17.00
CA ARG A 760 -13.86 -0.02 18.25
C ARG A 760 -15.36 -0.01 18.51
N THR A 761 -15.78 -0.57 19.64
CA THR A 761 -17.20 -0.61 20.05
C THR A 761 -17.41 -0.15 21.48
N ASP A 762 -16.32 0.24 22.15
CA ASP A 762 -16.23 0.53 23.59
C ASP A 762 -16.74 -0.64 24.44
N THR A 763 -16.47 -1.87 23.99
CA THR A 763 -16.80 -3.11 24.70
C THR A 763 -15.61 -4.05 24.68
N LYS A 764 -15.54 -4.94 25.68
CA LYS A 764 -14.52 -5.98 25.74
C LYS A 764 -14.49 -6.84 24.48
N CYS A 765 -13.28 -7.26 24.12
CA CYS A 765 -12.99 -8.13 23.01
C CYS A 765 -13.70 -9.47 23.16
N LYS A 766 -14.36 -9.89 22.08
CA LYS A 766 -15.03 -11.18 21.93
C LYS A 766 -14.27 -12.09 20.96
N GLU A 767 -13.53 -11.49 20.03
CA GLU A 767 -12.81 -12.19 18.98
C GLU A 767 -11.42 -11.59 18.79
N LEU A 768 -10.39 -12.36 19.15
CA LEU A 768 -9.00 -12.06 18.81
C LEU A 768 -8.56 -13.03 17.72
N LEU A 769 -8.66 -12.61 16.46
CA LEU A 769 -8.30 -13.39 15.30
C LEU A 769 -6.82 -13.22 14.97
N THR A 770 -6.01 -14.26 15.20
CA THR A 770 -4.58 -14.23 14.88
C THR A 770 -4.25 -15.23 13.77
N THR A 771 -3.12 -14.99 13.09
CA THR A 771 -2.48 -16.00 12.23
C THR A 771 -1.25 -16.57 12.93
N LYS A 772 -0.73 -17.69 12.44
CA LYS A 772 0.68 -18.05 12.66
C LYS A 772 1.60 -16.99 12.03
N ILE A 773 2.91 -17.04 12.34
CA ILE A 773 3.87 -16.16 11.67
C ILE A 773 4.01 -16.62 10.21
N ASN A 774 3.53 -15.80 9.28
CA ASN A 774 3.57 -16.09 7.85
C ASN A 774 4.98 -15.84 7.31
N ARG A 775 5.41 -16.69 6.38
CA ARG A 775 6.72 -16.60 5.72
C ARG A 775 6.52 -16.57 4.22
N ARG A 776 7.17 -15.62 3.56
CA ARG A 776 7.17 -15.50 2.11
C ARG A 776 8.43 -16.16 1.54
N TYR A 777 8.26 -17.08 0.61
CA TYR A 777 9.35 -17.61 -0.20
C TYR A 777 9.60 -16.72 -1.42
N SER A 778 10.82 -16.72 -1.96
CA SER A 778 11.17 -15.90 -3.13
C SER A 778 10.37 -16.26 -4.40
N SER A 779 9.85 -17.48 -4.46
CA SER A 779 8.95 -17.98 -5.51
C SER A 779 7.50 -17.52 -5.36
N GLN A 780 7.11 -16.94 -4.22
CA GLN A 780 5.73 -16.55 -3.94
C GLN A 780 5.50 -15.05 -4.15
N SER A 781 4.33 -14.70 -4.70
CA SER A 781 3.83 -13.32 -4.75
C SER A 781 3.32 -12.86 -3.37
N ILE A 782 3.24 -11.55 -3.11
CA ILE A 782 2.69 -11.03 -1.83
C ILE A 782 1.22 -11.42 -1.74
N ASP A 783 0.47 -11.21 -2.83
CA ASP A 783 -0.92 -11.62 -2.98
C ASP A 783 -1.17 -13.09 -2.62
N SER A 784 -0.29 -14.01 -3.06
CA SER A 784 -0.40 -15.43 -2.70
C SER A 784 -0.24 -15.66 -1.20
N VAL A 785 0.57 -14.88 -0.49
CA VAL A 785 0.70 -15.00 0.97
C VAL A 785 -0.57 -14.48 1.65
N ILE A 786 -1.09 -13.34 1.20
CA ILE A 786 -2.28 -12.69 1.76
C ILE A 786 -3.56 -13.53 1.55
N LYS A 787 -3.74 -14.12 0.36
CA LYS A 787 -4.91 -14.96 0.05
C LYS A 787 -4.95 -16.28 0.82
N ASN A 788 -3.82 -16.72 1.38
CA ASN A 788 -3.70 -17.97 2.14
C ASN A 788 -3.60 -17.75 3.66
N LEU A 789 -3.92 -16.55 4.15
CA LEU A 789 -3.97 -16.28 5.60
C LEU A 789 -5.09 -17.09 6.25
N ASN A 790 -4.72 -17.86 7.28
CA ASN A 790 -5.68 -18.56 8.13
C ASN A 790 -5.74 -17.88 9.49
N PHE A 791 -6.96 -17.52 9.90
CA PHE A 791 -7.23 -16.85 11.17
C PHE A 791 -7.92 -17.78 12.15
N VAL A 792 -7.47 -17.73 13.40
CA VAL A 792 -8.08 -18.47 14.51
C VAL A 792 -8.35 -17.52 15.66
N ASN A 793 -9.51 -17.70 16.31
CA ASN A 793 -9.80 -16.98 17.55
C ASN A 793 -8.94 -17.52 18.69
N SER A 794 -7.96 -16.73 19.11
CA SER A 794 -6.96 -17.01 20.13
C SER A 794 -7.17 -16.23 21.43
N LEU A 795 -8.35 -15.65 21.63
CA LEU A 795 -8.70 -14.84 22.81
C LEU A 795 -8.45 -15.59 24.13
N ASP A 796 -8.74 -16.88 24.17
CA ASP A 796 -8.55 -17.74 25.35
C ASP A 796 -7.09 -17.91 25.77
N PHE A 797 -6.14 -17.56 24.87
CA PHE A 797 -4.71 -17.79 25.06
C PHE A 797 -3.91 -16.48 25.15
N VAL A 798 -4.58 -15.35 25.39
CA VAL A 798 -3.93 -14.06 25.57
C VAL A 798 -3.05 -14.06 26.82
N GLN A 799 -1.84 -13.54 26.67
CA GLN A 799 -0.96 -13.23 27.79
C GLN A 799 -0.87 -11.71 27.96
N PRO A 800 -0.61 -11.18 29.18
CA PRO A 800 -0.56 -9.73 29.42
C PRO A 800 0.32 -8.96 28.44
N GLU A 801 1.46 -9.53 28.06
CA GLU A 801 2.41 -8.94 27.12
C GLU A 801 2.32 -9.46 25.69
N ALA A 802 1.44 -10.41 25.38
CA ALA A 802 1.46 -11.09 24.08
C ALA A 802 0.11 -11.62 23.58
N PHE A 803 -0.09 -11.44 22.27
CA PHE A 803 -1.13 -12.12 21.50
C PHE A 803 -0.59 -13.45 20.96
N CYS A 804 -1.35 -14.52 21.16
CA CYS A 804 -0.98 -15.87 20.73
C CYS A 804 -1.12 -15.97 19.20
N LYS A 805 -0.01 -16.23 18.50
CA LYS A 805 0.05 -16.30 17.03
C LYS A 805 -0.11 -17.74 16.54
N ILE A 806 -1.35 -18.20 16.47
CA ILE A 806 -1.74 -19.49 15.89
C ILE A 806 -2.68 -19.24 14.73
N GLY A 807 -2.65 -20.09 13.70
CA GLY A 807 -3.44 -19.90 12.48
C GLY A 807 -4.39 -21.06 12.15
N LEU A 808 -4.30 -22.19 12.88
CA LEU A 808 -5.03 -23.40 12.51
C LEU A 808 -5.92 -23.99 13.63
N PRO A 809 -7.03 -24.68 13.26
CA PRO A 809 -7.84 -25.40 14.23
C PRO A 809 -7.05 -26.42 15.06
N ILE A 810 -6.11 -27.14 14.43
CA ILE A 810 -5.25 -28.11 15.13
C ILE A 810 -4.34 -27.43 16.16
N GLU A 811 -3.79 -26.26 15.83
CA GLU A 811 -3.00 -25.44 16.75
C GLU A 811 -3.84 -24.97 17.94
N LYS A 812 -5.10 -24.58 17.70
CA LYS A 812 -6.04 -24.23 18.78
C LYS A 812 -6.30 -25.41 19.71
N SER A 813 -6.56 -26.59 19.15
CA SER A 813 -6.76 -27.82 19.93
C SER A 813 -5.55 -28.15 20.81
N ILE A 814 -4.35 -28.07 20.23
CA ILE A 814 -3.09 -28.26 20.95
C ILE A 814 -2.96 -27.22 22.08
N MET A 815 -3.23 -25.94 21.80
CA MET A 815 -3.12 -24.88 22.81
C MET A 815 -4.11 -25.09 23.98
N GLN A 816 -5.34 -25.55 23.72
CA GLN A 816 -6.31 -25.90 24.76
C GLN A 816 -5.79 -27.03 25.67
N LYS A 817 -5.16 -28.06 25.07
CA LYS A 817 -4.57 -29.18 25.82
C LYS A 817 -3.38 -28.73 26.67
N LEU A 818 -2.55 -27.82 26.16
CA LEU A 818 -1.46 -27.21 26.92
C LEU A 818 -2.01 -26.38 28.10
N TYR A 819 -2.97 -25.49 27.86
CA TYR A 819 -3.54 -24.63 28.90
C TYR A 819 -4.42 -25.39 29.92
N SER A 820 -4.79 -26.64 29.65
CA SER A 820 -5.45 -27.50 30.64
C SER A 820 -4.51 -28.04 31.72
N GLN A 821 -3.19 -27.91 31.53
CA GLN A 821 -2.20 -28.33 32.52
C GLN A 821 -2.15 -27.38 33.72
N LYS A 822 -2.03 -27.94 34.92
CA LYS A 822 -2.11 -27.18 36.19
C LYS A 822 -0.79 -26.54 36.63
N GLN A 823 0.33 -27.07 36.14
CA GLN A 823 1.67 -26.58 36.48
C GLN A 823 2.33 -25.98 35.24
N THR A 824 3.34 -25.15 35.47
CA THR A 824 4.12 -24.45 34.47
C THR A 824 5.62 -24.72 34.67
N LEU A 825 6.45 -24.31 33.71
CA LEU A 825 7.90 -24.36 33.87
C LEU A 825 8.37 -23.63 35.13
N LYS A 826 7.68 -22.54 35.52
CA LYS A 826 7.96 -21.78 36.74
C LYS A 826 7.91 -22.63 38.00
N ASP A 827 6.97 -23.56 38.07
CA ASP A 827 6.79 -24.44 39.25
C ASP A 827 7.92 -25.47 39.39
N LEU A 828 8.67 -25.74 38.30
CA LEU A 828 9.86 -26.59 38.30
C LEU A 828 11.17 -25.82 38.53
N MET A 829 11.09 -24.49 38.66
CA MET A 829 12.23 -23.63 39.01
C MET A 829 12.44 -23.61 40.52
N GLY A 830 13.71 -23.51 40.96
CA GLY A 830 14.07 -23.38 42.39
C GLY A 830 14.99 -24.46 42.95
N GLY A 831 15.47 -25.39 42.12
CA GLY A 831 16.44 -26.42 42.55
C GLY A 831 17.90 -25.96 42.62
N LYS A 832 18.84 -26.92 42.63
CA LYS A 832 20.29 -26.64 42.69
C LYS A 832 20.98 -26.67 41.32
N GLN A 833 20.41 -27.37 40.35
CA GLN A 833 20.98 -27.52 39.01
C GLN A 833 20.65 -26.31 38.14
N LYS A 834 21.45 -26.05 37.11
CA LYS A 834 21.25 -24.89 36.22
C LYS A 834 20.92 -25.34 34.80
N VAL A 835 20.03 -24.60 34.15
CA VAL A 835 19.82 -24.64 32.71
C VAL A 835 20.26 -23.29 32.15
N TYR A 836 21.06 -23.34 31.09
CA TYR A 836 21.66 -22.21 30.41
C TYR A 836 20.92 -21.97 29.09
N TYR A 837 20.72 -20.69 28.76
CA TYR A 837 20.11 -20.25 27.50
C TYR A 837 20.68 -18.89 27.10
N ARG A 838 20.45 -18.45 25.86
CA ARG A 838 20.87 -17.11 25.39
C ARG A 838 19.66 -16.21 25.17
N ASN A 839 19.77 -14.94 25.59
CA ASN A 839 18.70 -13.97 25.43
C ASN A 839 18.60 -13.40 24.02
N THR A 840 19.75 -13.23 23.36
CA THR A 840 19.88 -12.60 22.05
C THR A 840 20.74 -13.52 21.16
N GLY A 841 20.44 -13.55 19.87
CA GLY A 841 21.26 -14.32 18.94
C GLY A 841 20.65 -14.58 17.57
N ASP A 842 19.32 -14.53 17.40
CA ASP A 842 18.62 -15.11 16.23
C ASP A 842 18.48 -16.65 16.36
N ILE A 843 17.71 -17.29 15.45
CA ILE A 843 17.25 -18.70 15.52
C ILE A 843 18.40 -19.71 15.74
N TYR A 844 19.61 -19.39 15.25
CA TYR A 844 20.81 -20.23 15.39
C TYR A 844 21.33 -20.39 16.83
N TYR A 845 20.74 -19.68 17.81
CA TYR A 845 21.13 -19.74 19.21
C TYR A 845 19.99 -20.12 20.16
N ASP A 846 18.91 -20.68 19.63
CA ASP A 846 17.84 -21.35 20.38
C ASP A 846 18.34 -22.67 20.97
N LEU A 847 19.18 -22.53 21.99
CA LEU A 847 19.91 -23.63 22.63
C LEU A 847 19.70 -23.60 24.14
N TYR A 848 19.33 -24.76 24.68
CA TYR A 848 19.16 -25.02 26.10
C TYR A 848 20.10 -26.16 26.51
N THR A 849 20.93 -25.92 27.54
CA THR A 849 21.93 -26.89 28.02
C THR A 849 22.04 -26.83 29.54
N SER A 850 22.49 -27.92 30.16
CA SER A 850 22.77 -27.99 31.59
C SER A 850 24.16 -27.43 31.94
N TYR A 851 24.90 -26.95 30.95
CA TYR A 851 26.26 -26.41 31.07
C TYR A 851 26.40 -25.13 30.25
N SER A 852 27.34 -24.28 30.64
CA SER A 852 27.64 -23.05 29.92
C SER A 852 28.33 -23.38 28.59
N THR A 853 27.77 -22.87 27.49
CA THR A 853 28.33 -23.01 26.14
C THR A 853 29.18 -21.82 25.70
N THR A 854 29.25 -20.75 26.50
CA THR A 854 29.95 -19.50 26.14
C THR A 854 30.21 -18.63 27.37
N LYS A 855 31.20 -17.73 27.30
CA LYS A 855 31.40 -16.66 28.30
C LYS A 855 30.70 -15.34 27.94
N SER A 856 29.63 -15.39 27.14
CA SER A 856 28.96 -14.18 26.64
C SER A 856 28.03 -13.58 27.69
N THR A 857 27.95 -12.25 27.75
CA THR A 857 27.00 -11.50 28.59
C THR A 857 25.54 -11.74 28.21
N THR A 858 25.29 -12.33 27.03
CA THR A 858 23.93 -12.66 26.57
C THR A 858 23.46 -14.03 27.03
N GLN A 859 24.34 -14.85 27.63
CA GLN A 859 23.97 -16.12 28.22
C GLN A 859 23.44 -15.92 29.65
N ASN A 860 22.26 -16.46 29.90
CA ASN A 860 21.65 -16.51 31.22
C ASN A 860 21.48 -17.95 31.67
N SER A 861 21.18 -18.10 32.96
CA SER A 861 20.83 -19.40 33.53
C SER A 861 19.75 -19.24 34.59
N PHE A 862 18.98 -20.30 34.77
CA PHE A 862 18.00 -20.40 35.84
C PHE A 862 18.14 -21.75 36.55
N LYS A 863 17.71 -21.78 37.82
CA LYS A 863 17.86 -22.94 38.69
C LYS A 863 16.65 -23.86 38.61
N VAL A 864 16.89 -25.16 38.51
CA VAL A 864 15.86 -26.21 38.40
C VAL A 864 16.24 -27.43 39.23
N ILE A 865 15.26 -28.28 39.51
CA ILE A 865 15.46 -29.53 40.27
C ILE A 865 16.25 -30.55 39.44
N ASN A 866 15.86 -30.78 38.18
CA ASN A 866 16.51 -31.72 37.25
C ASN A 866 16.81 -31.01 35.92
N SER A 867 18.07 -30.62 35.71
CA SER A 867 18.48 -29.84 34.53
C SER A 867 18.32 -30.61 33.23
N LYS A 868 18.64 -31.91 33.19
CA LYS A 868 18.58 -32.72 31.97
C LYS A 868 17.15 -32.92 31.49
N SER A 869 16.21 -33.14 32.42
CA SER A 869 14.79 -33.26 32.07
C SER A 869 14.24 -31.96 31.50
N ILE A 870 14.61 -30.81 32.08
CA ILE A 870 14.21 -29.50 31.56
C ILE A 870 14.86 -29.20 30.21
N VAL A 871 16.13 -29.58 30.01
CA VAL A 871 16.80 -29.46 28.71
C VAL A 871 16.07 -30.26 27.64
N ALA A 872 15.65 -31.49 27.94
CA ALA A 872 14.84 -32.29 27.01
C ALA A 872 13.52 -31.57 26.67
N LEU A 873 12.77 -31.11 27.67
CA LEU A 873 11.51 -30.41 27.44
C LEU A 873 11.69 -29.14 26.59
N MET A 874 12.71 -28.33 26.88
CA MET A 874 12.95 -27.08 26.16
C MET A 874 13.61 -27.28 24.78
N SER A 875 14.18 -28.45 24.49
CA SER A 875 14.67 -28.78 23.15
C SER A 875 13.58 -29.35 22.22
N SER A 876 12.44 -29.75 22.77
CA SER A 876 11.29 -30.29 22.04
C SER A 876 10.75 -29.32 20.98
N THR A 877 10.15 -29.87 19.92
CA THR A 877 9.47 -29.06 18.90
C THR A 877 8.19 -28.43 19.48
N LEU A 878 7.52 -29.12 20.41
CA LEU A 878 6.36 -28.56 21.12
C LEU A 878 6.67 -27.26 21.85
N PHE A 879 7.78 -27.22 22.60
CA PHE A 879 8.21 -26.00 23.29
C PHE A 879 8.61 -24.89 22.31
N TRP A 880 9.31 -25.26 21.23
CA TRP A 880 9.68 -24.32 20.20
C TRP A 880 8.44 -23.67 19.55
N TRP A 881 7.45 -24.47 19.15
CA TRP A 881 6.17 -24.00 18.62
C TRP A 881 5.47 -23.03 19.60
N PHE A 882 5.32 -23.43 20.87
CA PHE A 882 4.71 -22.57 21.90
C PHE A 882 5.45 -21.24 22.05
N ARG A 883 6.78 -21.26 22.06
CA ARG A 883 7.59 -20.05 22.16
C ARG A 883 7.40 -19.13 20.94
N ILE A 884 7.35 -19.69 19.73
CA ILE A 884 7.11 -18.89 18.51
C ILE A 884 5.72 -18.25 18.52
N ALA A 885 4.70 -18.95 19.05
CA ALA A 885 3.36 -18.40 19.20
C ALA A 885 3.32 -17.11 20.05
N TYR A 886 4.17 -16.99 21.09
CA TYR A 886 4.17 -15.85 22.02
C TYR A 886 5.29 -14.83 21.83
N THR A 887 6.26 -15.11 20.95
CA THR A 887 7.44 -14.24 20.79
C THR A 887 7.63 -13.80 19.35
N GLU A 888 8.61 -12.93 19.12
CA GLU A 888 9.06 -12.59 17.77
C GLU A 888 10.15 -13.54 17.23
N GLY A 889 10.52 -14.59 17.98
CA GLY A 889 11.53 -15.58 17.61
C GLY A 889 12.98 -15.06 17.53
N ARG A 890 13.26 -13.79 17.86
CA ARG A 890 14.62 -13.21 17.91
C ARG A 890 15.21 -13.23 19.31
N HIS A 891 14.38 -12.93 20.30
CA HIS A 891 14.77 -12.79 21.70
C HIS A 891 14.13 -13.88 22.56
N SER A 892 14.86 -14.31 23.58
CA SER A 892 14.39 -15.26 24.59
C SER A 892 14.50 -14.62 25.96
N TYR A 893 13.37 -14.30 26.58
CA TYR A 893 13.36 -13.82 27.95
C TYR A 893 12.63 -14.80 28.87
N MET A 894 13.17 -14.99 30.08
CA MET A 894 12.64 -15.94 31.06
C MET A 894 11.12 -15.84 31.25
N HIS A 895 10.60 -14.61 31.39
CA HIS A 895 9.19 -14.34 31.63
C HIS A 895 8.26 -14.84 30.51
N GLN A 896 8.78 -15.02 29.28
CA GLN A 896 8.00 -15.47 28.13
C GLN A 896 7.75 -16.98 28.16
N PHE A 897 8.71 -17.76 28.68
CA PHE A 897 8.63 -19.23 28.66
C PHE A 897 8.49 -19.86 30.05
N GLU A 898 8.63 -19.12 31.15
CA GLU A 898 8.29 -19.64 32.50
C GLU A 898 6.81 -20.06 32.61
N ARG A 899 5.96 -19.48 31.75
CA ARG A 899 4.53 -19.81 31.63
C ARG A 899 4.24 -21.03 30.77
N PHE A 900 5.25 -21.68 30.20
CA PHE A 900 5.05 -22.90 29.43
C PHE A 900 4.35 -23.95 30.30
N PRO A 901 3.13 -24.42 29.94
CA PRO A 901 2.42 -25.41 30.73
C PRO A 901 3.13 -26.76 30.69
N ILE A 902 3.09 -27.52 31.78
CA ILE A 902 3.77 -28.82 31.91
C ILE A 902 2.80 -29.82 32.56
N PRO A 903 2.67 -31.07 32.06
CA PRO A 903 1.86 -32.10 32.71
C PRO A 903 2.61 -32.71 33.90
N ASN A 904 1.89 -33.26 34.87
CA ASN A 904 2.52 -33.93 36.01
C ASN A 904 3.27 -35.19 35.56
N PHE A 905 4.60 -35.16 35.61
CA PHE A 905 5.42 -36.30 35.24
C PHE A 905 5.58 -37.28 36.40
N SER A 906 5.37 -38.57 36.12
CA SER A 906 5.77 -39.63 37.04
C SER A 906 7.30 -39.71 37.14
N LYS A 907 7.82 -40.30 38.22
CA LYS A 907 9.27 -40.53 38.38
C LYS A 907 9.87 -41.30 37.20
N GLU A 908 9.13 -42.23 36.61
CA GLU A 908 9.57 -42.99 35.44
C GLU A 908 9.74 -42.10 34.21
N ILE A 909 8.79 -41.20 33.96
CA ILE A 909 8.88 -40.25 32.84
C ILE A 909 10.05 -39.27 33.05
N ILE A 910 10.25 -38.78 34.27
CA ILE A 910 11.39 -37.91 34.61
C ILE A 910 12.72 -38.64 34.29
N ASN A 911 12.86 -39.91 34.67
CA ASN A 911 14.06 -40.68 34.35
C ASN A 911 14.27 -40.86 32.83
N LYS A 912 13.18 -41.06 32.06
CA LYS A 912 13.24 -41.14 30.59
C LYS A 912 13.66 -39.79 29.98
N LEU A 913 13.11 -38.69 30.46
CA LEU A 913 13.45 -37.33 30.03
C LEU A 913 14.91 -36.98 30.36
N GLU A 914 15.40 -37.33 31.54
CA GLU A 914 16.80 -37.14 31.92
C GLU A 914 17.75 -37.91 31.00
N LYS A 915 17.40 -39.16 30.65
CA LYS A 915 18.17 -39.96 29.69
C LYS A 915 18.19 -39.30 28.30
N LEU A 916 17.02 -38.88 27.79
CA LEU A 916 16.92 -38.22 26.48
C LEU A 916 17.62 -36.86 26.46
N GLY A 917 17.55 -36.09 27.55
CA GLY A 917 18.27 -34.81 27.67
C GLY A 917 19.79 -35.01 27.62
N LYS A 918 20.30 -36.06 28.26
CA LYS A 918 21.72 -36.44 28.18
C LYS A 918 22.12 -36.92 26.77
N GLU A 919 21.27 -37.71 26.11
CA GLU A 919 21.47 -38.15 24.72
C GLU A 919 21.51 -36.95 23.77
N TYR A 920 20.55 -36.02 23.90
CA TYR A 920 20.46 -34.78 23.14
C TYR A 920 21.73 -33.94 23.28
N GLU A 921 22.16 -33.65 24.51
CA GLU A 921 23.37 -32.85 24.73
C GLU A 921 24.63 -33.51 24.19
N THR A 922 24.75 -34.84 24.34
CA THR A 922 25.89 -35.59 23.78
C THR A 922 25.90 -35.51 22.26
N ASP A 923 24.74 -35.48 21.61
CA ASP A 923 24.62 -35.43 20.16
C ASP A 923 24.85 -34.03 19.59
N ILE A 924 24.28 -32.98 20.19
CA ILE A 924 24.56 -31.60 19.75
C ILE A 924 26.04 -31.23 19.91
N GLU A 925 26.72 -31.82 20.90
CA GLU A 925 28.16 -31.67 21.11
C GLU A 925 28.98 -32.29 19.98
N LYS A 926 28.48 -33.34 19.33
CA LYS A 926 29.10 -33.89 18.11
C LYS A 926 28.75 -33.06 16.87
N ASN A 927 27.61 -32.37 16.91
CA ASN A 927 27.02 -31.64 15.79
C ASN A 927 27.22 -30.12 15.90
N HIS A 928 28.44 -29.67 16.17
CA HIS A 928 28.79 -28.25 16.20
C HIS A 928 29.86 -27.92 15.14
N ASP A 929 29.85 -26.66 14.70
CA ASP A 929 30.90 -26.05 13.90
C ASP A 929 31.47 -24.83 14.64
N TYR A 930 32.58 -24.30 14.16
CA TYR A 930 33.09 -22.99 14.60
C TYR A 930 32.77 -21.94 13.54
N SER A 931 32.10 -20.87 13.95
CA SER A 931 31.86 -19.68 13.12
C SER A 931 32.37 -18.46 13.87
N ASN A 932 33.31 -17.72 13.28
CA ASN A 932 33.99 -16.57 13.92
C ASN A 932 34.58 -16.89 15.32
N GLY A 933 35.17 -18.08 15.49
CA GLY A 933 35.74 -18.52 16.77
C GLY A 933 34.72 -18.88 17.85
N VAL A 934 33.41 -18.83 17.54
CA VAL A 934 32.33 -19.22 18.46
C VAL A 934 31.71 -20.55 18.03
N LYS A 935 31.54 -21.45 18.99
CA LYS A 935 30.86 -22.72 18.80
C LYS A 935 29.41 -22.50 18.40
N THR A 936 29.04 -23.04 17.24
CA THR A 936 27.71 -22.90 16.62
C THR A 936 27.11 -24.29 16.43
N TYR A 937 25.98 -24.56 17.06
CA TYR A 937 25.37 -25.89 17.06
C TYR A 937 24.42 -26.07 15.86
N LYS A 938 24.53 -27.21 15.18
CA LYS A 938 23.65 -27.60 14.07
C LYS A 938 22.52 -28.50 14.61
N ILE A 939 21.61 -27.89 15.38
CA ILE A 939 20.49 -28.55 16.08
C ILE A 939 19.71 -29.50 15.15
N ARG A 940 19.62 -29.11 13.89
CA ARG A 940 19.09 -29.90 12.77
C ARG A 940 19.52 -31.37 12.72
N LYS A 941 20.80 -31.65 13.00
CA LYS A 941 21.35 -33.01 12.96
C LYS A 941 20.84 -33.86 14.13
N SER A 942 20.42 -33.22 15.21
CA SER A 942 19.86 -33.84 16.42
C SER A 942 18.33 -33.98 16.40
N LYS A 943 17.67 -33.69 15.25
CA LYS A 943 16.20 -33.79 15.11
C LYS A 943 15.66 -35.16 15.48
N HIS A 944 16.38 -36.23 15.15
CA HIS A 944 16.00 -37.60 15.50
C HIS A 944 15.87 -37.83 17.03
N ILE A 945 16.59 -37.08 17.88
CA ILE A 945 16.43 -37.13 19.34
C ILE A 945 15.30 -36.21 19.80
N ILE A 946 15.17 -35.03 19.19
CA ILE A 946 14.04 -34.12 19.43
C ILE A 946 12.72 -34.84 19.16
N ASP A 947 12.64 -35.63 18.09
CA ASP A 947 11.45 -36.43 17.76
C ASP A 947 11.15 -37.50 18.80
N LYS A 948 12.17 -38.16 19.36
CA LYS A 948 12.00 -39.10 20.48
C LYS A 948 11.46 -38.38 21.72
N ILE A 949 11.90 -37.15 21.97
CA ILE A 949 11.40 -36.32 23.07
C ILE A 949 9.95 -35.96 22.82
N ASP A 950 9.61 -35.42 21.64
CA ASP A 950 8.25 -35.03 21.28
C ASP A 950 7.28 -36.23 21.37
N ARG A 951 7.69 -37.41 20.88
CA ARG A 951 6.91 -38.66 20.99
C ARG A 951 6.72 -39.15 22.42
N LEU A 952 7.63 -38.83 23.33
CA LEU A 952 7.47 -39.12 24.75
C LEU A 952 6.52 -38.14 25.43
N ILE A 953 6.63 -36.84 25.11
CA ILE A 953 5.94 -35.79 25.88
C ILE A 953 4.55 -35.46 25.35
N CYS A 954 4.32 -35.44 24.03
CA CYS A 954 3.04 -35.00 23.45
C CYS A 954 1.86 -35.81 23.99
N PRO A 955 1.91 -37.15 24.09
CA PRO A 955 0.81 -37.93 24.67
C PRO A 955 0.49 -37.56 26.13
N LEU A 956 1.48 -37.07 26.89
CA LEU A 956 1.30 -36.69 28.29
C LEU A 956 0.52 -35.38 28.46
N TYR A 957 0.48 -34.55 27.42
CA TYR A 957 -0.43 -33.39 27.33
C TYR A 957 -1.83 -33.78 26.82
N GLY A 958 -2.05 -35.05 26.45
CA GLY A 958 -3.28 -35.52 25.82
C GLY A 958 -3.37 -35.21 24.32
N LEU A 959 -2.23 -34.99 23.66
CA LEU A 959 -2.22 -34.79 22.20
C LEU A 959 -2.55 -36.11 21.48
N THR A 960 -3.33 -36.02 20.40
CA THR A 960 -3.58 -37.14 19.50
C THR A 960 -2.35 -37.45 18.65
N GLU A 961 -2.36 -38.58 17.95
CA GLU A 961 -1.30 -38.91 16.99
C GLU A 961 -1.17 -37.86 15.88
N GLU A 962 -2.29 -37.39 15.33
CA GLU A 962 -2.33 -36.33 14.32
C GLU A 962 -1.70 -35.02 14.82
N GLU A 963 -2.06 -34.57 16.04
CA GLU A 963 -1.49 -33.35 16.64
C GLU A 963 0.01 -33.50 16.95
N MET A 964 0.44 -34.67 17.38
CA MET A 964 1.84 -34.97 17.62
C MET A 964 2.65 -34.93 16.32
N GLU A 965 2.16 -35.56 15.25
CA GLU A 965 2.82 -35.51 13.94
C GLU A 965 2.83 -34.09 13.36
N PHE A 966 1.75 -33.31 13.56
CA PHE A 966 1.73 -31.90 13.23
C PHE A 966 2.85 -31.13 13.95
N ILE A 967 3.02 -31.32 15.27
CA ILE A 967 4.10 -30.67 16.04
C ILE A 967 5.47 -31.11 15.55
N ILE A 968 5.68 -32.41 15.33
CA ILE A 968 6.96 -32.96 14.85
C ILE A 968 7.33 -32.39 13.47
N GLY A 969 6.33 -32.18 12.60
CA GLY A 969 6.47 -31.59 11.27
C GLY A 969 6.43 -30.07 11.22
N TYR A 970 6.09 -29.38 12.32
CA TYR A 970 5.82 -27.95 12.33
C TYR A 970 7.06 -27.14 11.91
N GLU A 971 6.93 -26.39 10.82
CA GLU A 971 7.99 -25.55 10.24
C GLU A 971 9.36 -26.26 10.18
N LEU A 972 9.39 -27.52 9.73
CA LEU A 972 10.60 -28.36 9.72
C LEU A 972 11.81 -27.63 9.11
N GLU A 973 11.63 -26.92 8.00
CA GLU A 973 12.69 -26.15 7.32
C GLU A 973 13.31 -25.02 8.16
N PHE A 974 12.58 -24.52 9.16
CA PHE A 974 13.02 -23.41 10.02
C PHE A 974 13.42 -23.86 11.43
N ARG A 975 12.94 -25.02 11.88
CA ARG A 975 13.40 -25.68 13.10
C ARG A 975 14.75 -26.37 12.91
N VAL A 976 15.01 -26.86 11.71
CA VAL A 976 16.10 -27.80 11.35
C VAL A 976 17.21 -27.07 10.59
#